data_AF-A0A1Y0HB42-F1
#
_entry.id   AF-A0A1Y0HB42-F1
#
_cell.length_a   1.000
_cell.length_b   1.000
_cell.length_c   1.000
_cell.angle_alpha   90.00
_cell.angle_beta   90.00
_cell.angle_gamma   90.00
#
_symmetry.space_group_name_H-M   'P 1'
#
loop_
_entity.id
_entity.type
_entity.pdbx_description
1 polymer ?
#
loop_
_entity_poly.entity_id
_entity_poly.type
_entity_poly.pdbx_seq_one_letter_code
_entity_poly.pdbx_strand_id
1 'polypeptide(L)'
;MVTALVFLLAQRAPTDILDGFAQSRDVRSLSQMAPDLETGHFRYIEKTGAFSGGRFGWRVLPLQDPAQPNVLYAVFSTPLTIQDYGEQVYRLDDGLLAEHFPEETNFGVLPKHYELNLRVEPERSRVVVDCKIDLVTSGERKPSFFIRLSPHYKVTALKSASGEAIPFTQAGGVVCAPTPVGITTWTISYEGLPDLPRFAGTVTKKEAMLTDDYFWPSIGRYPATTTMHADIPANWEVISNGTRTAQTTEGDRKKATFVNNLAISYLSFSAGEFSITREAPVAGQIIHAVMANNMSEEERKLQMEMQKPVIEFYGKTFGPWPYKGWVTLSSESYGGAALEGYSYATYAPNWLPDSDAHEPSHTYFGGVISNTYLRSFWNESFASFCEGFYEREVEIGNRDERRLAFVSNPFPSPTWNNGIIVESGVMTGDLSADLGYGKGAVVLQMLEHEMGTEAFVASVRRWLSEHPKGTPGEWEDYFAVLGPEYETFIDQWFRRPGWARFRIGNVRYEDGHLKGDVTFTGTPYRIVSDLLVETPGGSRNLVRVTLNPTGKEATSEWSVALSEEPVRGAFDPYERIMMMRSATGPAQLSRELGRLQAVVHPDAQAWANSADLGRTTVTPDFPANPANRVLVGHPDQWPQMLPLLEQAGMTVNGNNLTYNGTTIDLTKGGAAAIVAAPDGQPIVLLLGQTRRPMKTGKARIALCNEYGFFLRGLTEPRMEGELAFRL
;
A
#
# COMPACT_ATOMS: atom_id res chain seq x y z
N MET A 1 48.94 5.82 -9.28
CA MET A 1 47.98 6.57 -8.46
C MET A 1 47.54 5.80 -7.21
N VAL A 2 47.28 4.49 -7.30
CA VAL A 2 47.00 3.60 -6.15
C VAL A 2 48.09 3.66 -5.06
N THR A 3 49.37 3.70 -5.45
CA THR A 3 50.51 3.67 -4.52
C THR A 3 50.74 4.96 -3.73
N ALA A 4 50.25 6.11 -4.22
CA ALA A 4 50.43 7.40 -3.54
C ALA A 4 49.30 7.70 -2.55
N LEU A 5 48.10 7.16 -2.79
CA LEU A 5 46.98 7.23 -1.85
C LEU A 5 47.27 6.40 -0.59
N VAL A 6 47.89 5.23 -0.75
CA VAL A 6 48.25 4.29 0.34
C VAL A 6 49.20 4.92 1.37
N PHE A 7 50.13 5.79 0.96
CA PHE A 7 51.14 6.35 1.87
C PHE A 7 50.65 7.52 2.74
N LEU A 8 49.67 8.31 2.26
CA LEU A 8 49.04 9.39 3.05
C LEU A 8 47.88 8.88 3.93
N LEU A 9 47.34 7.69 3.64
CA LEU A 9 46.28 7.03 4.39
C LEU A 9 46.77 6.12 5.53
N ALA A 10 48.07 5.78 5.56
CA ALA A 10 48.66 4.84 6.53
C ALA A 10 48.65 5.29 8.01
N GLN A 11 48.13 6.49 8.32
CA GLN A 11 48.00 7.01 9.70
C GLN A 11 46.55 7.09 10.20
N ARG A 12 45.55 6.77 9.38
CA ARG A 12 44.13 6.81 9.77
C ARG A 12 43.59 5.40 9.95
N ALA A 13 42.64 5.22 10.87
CA ALA A 13 41.97 3.92 10.99
C ALA A 13 41.24 3.62 9.67
N PRO A 14 41.21 2.36 9.19
CA PRO A 14 40.54 2.02 7.93
C PRO A 14 39.08 2.52 7.87
N THR A 15 38.38 2.51 9.00
CA THR A 15 37.02 3.04 9.13
C THR A 15 36.91 4.54 8.91
N ASP A 16 37.92 5.34 9.28
CA ASP A 16 37.88 6.80 9.05
C ASP A 16 37.96 7.15 7.55
N ILE A 17 38.67 6.31 6.79
CA ILE A 17 38.80 6.45 5.34
C ILE A 17 37.45 6.13 4.68
N LEU A 18 36.86 4.99 5.05
CA LEU A 18 35.54 4.55 4.58
C LEU A 18 34.45 5.57 4.95
N ASP A 19 34.50 6.11 6.16
CA ASP A 19 33.58 7.16 6.64
C ASP A 19 33.68 8.44 5.79
N GLY A 20 34.90 8.85 5.42
CA GLY A 20 35.12 9.97 4.51
C GLY A 20 34.52 9.73 3.12
N PHE A 21 34.65 8.52 2.57
CA PHE A 21 34.03 8.17 1.29
C PHE A 21 32.50 8.10 1.38
N ALA A 22 31.95 7.51 2.46
CA ALA A 22 30.50 7.43 2.67
C ALA A 22 29.86 8.83 2.80
N GLN A 23 30.47 9.73 3.58
CA GLN A 23 29.98 11.10 3.76
C GLN A 23 30.05 11.93 2.48
N SER A 24 31.07 11.71 1.65
CA SER A 24 31.20 12.36 0.34
C SER A 24 30.41 11.66 -0.77
N ARG A 25 29.69 10.57 -0.45
CA ARG A 25 29.00 9.69 -1.40
C ARG A 25 29.91 9.19 -2.53
N ASP A 26 31.20 8.98 -2.25
CA ASP A 26 32.19 8.48 -3.19
C ASP A 26 32.11 6.95 -3.32
N VAL A 27 31.05 6.48 -4.00
CA VAL A 27 30.80 5.06 -4.28
C VAL A 27 31.92 4.42 -5.09
N ARG A 28 32.62 5.20 -5.94
CA ARG A 28 33.74 4.69 -6.73
C ARG A 28 34.90 4.29 -5.83
N SER A 29 35.28 5.14 -4.88
CA SER A 29 36.34 4.82 -3.92
C SER A 29 35.92 3.69 -2.97
N LEU A 30 34.66 3.65 -2.51
CA LEU A 30 34.15 2.53 -1.71
C LEU A 30 34.22 1.19 -2.47
N SER A 31 33.88 1.19 -3.75
CA SER A 31 33.98 -0.02 -4.58
C SER A 31 35.43 -0.51 -4.74
N GLN A 32 36.41 0.41 -4.75
CA GLN A 32 37.83 0.02 -4.76
C GLN A 32 38.29 -0.59 -3.42
N MET A 33 37.61 -0.26 -2.33
CA MET A 33 37.86 -0.82 -1.01
C MET A 33 37.14 -2.17 -0.78
N ALA A 34 36.35 -2.64 -1.75
CA ALA A 34 35.54 -3.85 -1.66
C ALA A 34 35.64 -4.69 -2.95
N PRO A 35 36.83 -5.24 -3.27
CA PRO A 35 37.10 -5.86 -4.58
C PRO A 35 36.24 -7.08 -4.90
N ASP A 36 35.71 -7.75 -3.87
CA ASP A 36 34.92 -8.98 -4.00
C ASP A 36 33.40 -8.73 -4.03
N LEU A 37 32.95 -7.48 -3.88
CA LEU A 37 31.54 -7.12 -3.97
C LEU A 37 31.13 -6.76 -5.40
N GLU A 38 29.86 -6.98 -5.72
CA GLU A 38 29.34 -6.74 -7.06
C GLU A 38 29.37 -5.27 -7.47
N THR A 39 29.43 -5.03 -8.78
CA THR A 39 29.41 -3.67 -9.33
C THR A 39 28.09 -2.99 -8.99
N GLY A 40 28.16 -1.81 -8.36
CA GLY A 40 26.98 -1.04 -7.96
C GLY A 40 26.41 -1.42 -6.59
N HIS A 41 27.09 -2.29 -5.83
CA HIS A 41 26.73 -2.66 -4.46
C HIS A 41 26.39 -1.45 -3.58
N PHE A 42 27.20 -0.39 -3.63
CA PHE A 42 27.04 0.81 -2.83
C PHE A 42 26.03 1.84 -3.39
N ARG A 43 25.18 1.48 -4.35
CA ARG A 43 24.14 2.40 -4.89
C ARG A 43 23.20 2.96 -3.81
N TYR A 44 23.03 2.25 -2.69
CA TYR A 44 22.24 2.72 -1.55
C TYR A 44 22.84 3.98 -0.88
N ILE A 45 24.13 4.29 -1.12
CA ILE A 45 24.79 5.51 -0.64
C ILE A 45 24.51 6.70 -1.57
N GLU A 46 24.34 6.45 -2.87
CA GLU A 46 23.98 7.47 -3.86
C GLU A 46 22.50 7.84 -3.77
N LYS A 47 21.64 6.84 -3.57
CA LYS A 47 20.18 6.98 -3.57
C LYS A 47 19.61 7.32 -2.20
N THR A 48 18.36 7.77 -2.20
CA THR A 48 17.61 8.10 -0.99
C THR A 48 16.94 6.90 -0.35
N GLY A 49 16.69 5.80 -1.06
CA GLY A 49 16.00 4.62 -0.47
C GLY A 49 14.50 4.68 -0.66
N ALA A 50 13.83 3.55 -0.43
CA ALA A 50 12.40 3.43 -0.71
C ALA A 50 11.57 4.46 0.05
N PHE A 51 12.01 4.84 1.26
CA PHE A 51 11.36 5.84 2.11
C PHE A 51 12.26 7.04 2.39
N SER A 52 13.28 7.25 1.57
CA SER A 52 14.22 8.38 1.65
C SER A 52 15.20 8.40 2.83
N GLY A 53 15.46 7.27 3.52
CA GLY A 53 16.44 7.20 4.62
C GLY A 53 17.87 7.63 4.24
N GLY A 54 18.33 7.29 3.03
CA GLY A 54 19.63 7.72 2.50
C GLY A 54 19.81 9.24 2.35
N ARG A 55 18.76 10.06 2.50
CA ARG A 55 18.86 11.53 2.45
C ARG A 55 19.70 12.14 3.58
N PHE A 56 19.77 11.46 4.73
CA PHE A 56 20.52 11.95 5.89
C PHE A 56 22.04 11.77 5.75
N GLY A 57 22.49 11.04 4.71
CA GLY A 57 23.89 10.70 4.51
C GLY A 57 24.34 9.57 5.42
N TRP A 58 25.48 8.97 5.08
CA TRP A 58 25.96 7.76 5.72
C TRP A 58 27.22 8.03 6.54
N ARG A 59 27.34 7.35 7.68
CA ARG A 59 28.55 7.28 8.51
C ARG A 59 29.07 5.85 8.54
N VAL A 60 30.38 5.69 8.68
CA VAL A 60 30.99 4.37 8.90
C VAL A 60 31.57 4.30 10.30
N LEU A 61 31.11 3.33 11.09
CA LEU A 61 31.48 3.16 12.49
C LEU A 61 32.17 1.81 12.70
N PRO A 62 33.27 1.74 13.47
CA PRO A 62 33.91 0.47 13.82
C PRO A 62 33.07 -0.31 14.83
N LEU A 63 32.92 -1.61 14.61
CA LEU A 63 32.25 -2.54 15.52
C LEU A 63 33.16 -3.75 15.79
N GLN A 64 33.69 -3.85 17.00
CA GLN A 64 34.55 -4.96 17.42
C GLN A 64 33.71 -6.19 17.77
N ASP A 65 34.04 -7.38 17.27
CA ASP A 65 33.37 -8.61 17.70
C ASP A 65 33.74 -8.98 19.16
N PRO A 66 32.77 -9.09 20.09
CA PRO A 66 33.06 -9.41 21.49
C PRO A 66 33.50 -10.86 21.71
N ALA A 67 33.14 -11.80 20.82
CA ALA A 67 33.56 -13.20 20.91
C ALA A 67 34.87 -13.45 20.14
N GLN A 68 35.25 -12.54 19.24
CA GLN A 68 36.41 -12.68 18.35
C GLN A 68 37.24 -11.38 18.32
N PRO A 69 38.22 -11.20 19.22
CA PRO A 69 38.98 -9.94 19.34
C PRO A 69 39.73 -9.50 18.08
N ASN A 70 39.98 -10.41 17.13
CA ASN A 70 40.67 -10.09 15.87
C ASN A 70 39.69 -9.76 14.73
N VAL A 71 38.38 -9.80 14.96
CA VAL A 71 37.35 -9.54 13.95
C VAL A 71 36.78 -8.14 14.18
N LEU A 72 36.95 -7.28 13.18
CA LEU A 72 36.41 -5.92 13.16
C LEU A 72 35.40 -5.80 12.02
N TYR A 73 34.28 -5.13 12.28
CA TYR A 73 33.28 -4.80 11.27
C TYR A 73 33.23 -3.28 11.02
N ALA A 74 32.86 -2.90 9.80
CA ALA A 74 32.45 -1.56 9.43
C ALA A 74 30.92 -1.51 9.34
N VAL A 75 30.30 -0.67 10.16
CA VAL A 75 28.85 -0.43 10.15
C VAL A 75 28.55 0.87 9.43
N PHE A 76 27.86 0.79 8.31
CA PHE A 76 27.32 1.94 7.60
C PHE A 76 25.97 2.28 8.23
N SER A 77 25.91 3.42 8.91
CA SER A 77 24.80 3.87 9.73
C SER A 77 24.24 5.18 9.20
N THR A 78 22.93 5.33 9.26
CA THR A 78 22.19 6.55 8.92
C THR A 78 20.88 6.58 9.73
N PRO A 79 20.33 7.76 10.08
CA PRO A 79 18.95 7.85 10.54
C PRO A 79 18.00 7.23 9.50
N LEU A 80 17.19 6.25 9.92
CA LEU A 80 16.40 5.43 8.99
C LEU A 80 15.07 4.99 9.62
N THR A 81 14.15 4.58 8.76
CA THR A 81 12.90 3.91 9.13
C THR A 81 13.01 2.40 8.94
N ILE A 82 12.06 1.67 9.51
CA ILE A 82 12.11 0.21 9.49
C ILE A 82 11.84 -0.41 8.12
N GLN A 83 11.14 0.31 7.24
CA GLN A 83 10.84 -0.10 5.87
C GLN A 83 11.92 0.30 4.83
N ASP A 84 13.03 0.92 5.22
CA ASP A 84 14.11 1.34 4.29
C ASP A 84 15.33 0.40 4.33
N TYR A 85 16.49 0.80 3.79
CA TYR A 85 17.69 -0.02 3.60
C TYR A 85 18.17 -0.82 4.83
N GLY A 86 17.95 -0.31 6.05
CA GLY A 86 18.61 -0.84 7.26
C GLY A 86 20.11 -0.52 7.31
N GLU A 87 20.75 -0.90 8.41
CA GLU A 87 22.20 -0.69 8.57
C GLU A 87 23.00 -1.77 7.84
N GLN A 88 24.01 -1.34 7.08
CA GLN A 88 24.84 -2.25 6.29
C GLN A 88 26.12 -2.59 7.07
N VAL A 89 26.42 -3.89 7.19
CA VAL A 89 27.55 -4.36 8.02
C VAL A 89 28.53 -5.11 7.13
N TYR A 90 29.81 -4.85 7.32
CA TYR A 90 30.88 -5.50 6.55
C TYR A 90 31.99 -5.98 7.46
N ARG A 91 32.54 -7.18 7.21
CA ARG A 91 33.80 -7.61 7.84
C ARG A 91 34.97 -6.85 7.22
N LEU A 92 35.90 -6.39 8.05
CA LEU A 92 37.14 -5.76 7.61
C LEU A 92 38.30 -6.75 7.68
N ASP A 93 38.97 -6.96 6.54
CA ASP A 93 40.23 -7.70 6.46
C ASP A 93 41.29 -6.77 5.83
N ASP A 94 42.40 -6.52 6.53
CA ASP A 94 43.48 -5.62 6.10
C ASP A 94 43.00 -4.22 5.63
N GLY A 95 41.91 -3.74 6.22
CA GLY A 95 41.31 -2.44 5.93
C GLY A 95 40.38 -2.41 4.70
N LEU A 96 40.14 -3.56 4.07
CA LEU A 96 39.19 -3.75 2.97
C LEU A 96 37.85 -4.31 3.47
N LEU A 97 36.76 -3.97 2.78
CA LEU A 97 35.42 -4.53 3.01
C LEU A 97 35.36 -5.92 2.38
N ALA A 98 35.60 -6.96 3.18
CA ALA A 98 35.83 -8.33 2.71
C ALA A 98 34.55 -9.16 2.56
N GLU A 99 33.54 -8.91 3.40
CA GLU A 99 32.30 -9.68 3.43
C GLU A 99 31.15 -8.77 3.84
N HIS A 100 30.02 -8.84 3.14
CA HIS A 100 28.81 -8.07 3.46
C HIS A 100 27.80 -8.95 4.20
N PHE A 101 27.22 -8.40 5.26
CA PHE A 101 26.11 -9.00 6.00
C PHE A 101 24.86 -8.14 5.80
N PRO A 102 23.98 -8.51 4.85
CA PRO A 102 22.74 -7.77 4.61
C PRO A 102 21.82 -7.81 5.84
N GLU A 103 20.81 -6.93 5.82
CA GLU A 103 19.82 -6.79 6.90
C GLU A 103 19.17 -8.13 7.28
N GLU A 104 18.84 -8.98 6.29
CA GLU A 104 18.22 -10.30 6.47
C GLU A 104 19.09 -11.34 7.20
N THR A 105 20.39 -11.07 7.35
CA THR A 105 21.31 -12.03 7.97
C THR A 105 20.97 -12.23 9.44
N ASN A 106 20.63 -13.47 9.81
CA ASN A 106 20.25 -13.85 11.17
C ASN A 106 21.24 -14.81 11.86
N PHE A 107 22.27 -15.29 11.15
CA PHE A 107 23.28 -16.24 11.64
C PHE A 107 22.70 -17.50 12.32
N GLY A 108 21.53 -17.95 11.86
CA GLY A 108 20.83 -19.10 12.43
C GLY A 108 20.05 -18.80 13.72
N VAL A 109 20.04 -17.55 14.19
CA VAL A 109 19.29 -17.09 15.37
C VAL A 109 17.93 -16.57 14.93
N LEU A 110 16.85 -17.16 15.44
CA LEU A 110 15.49 -16.77 15.11
C LEU A 110 14.74 -16.28 16.37
N PRO A 111 14.14 -15.08 16.33
CA PRO A 111 13.23 -14.66 17.38
C PRO A 111 11.91 -15.43 17.29
N LYS A 112 11.28 -15.69 18.44
CA LYS A 112 9.96 -16.34 18.51
C LYS A 112 8.92 -15.49 19.24
N HIS A 113 9.35 -14.80 20.28
CA HIS A 113 8.51 -13.90 21.05
C HIS A 113 9.32 -12.72 21.58
N TYR A 114 8.69 -11.54 21.61
CA TYR A 114 9.19 -10.36 22.29
C TYR A 114 8.22 -9.95 23.41
N GLU A 115 8.71 -9.84 24.64
CA GLU A 115 8.00 -9.20 25.75
C GLU A 115 8.69 -7.86 26.07
N LEU A 116 8.06 -6.75 25.70
CA LEU A 116 8.62 -5.40 25.83
C LEU A 116 7.96 -4.66 26.98
N ASN A 117 8.77 -4.11 27.88
CA ASN A 117 8.34 -3.15 28.89
C ASN A 117 8.84 -1.77 28.46
N LEU A 118 7.97 -0.95 27.87
CA LEU A 118 8.30 0.36 27.33
C LEU A 118 7.75 1.47 28.22
N ARG A 119 8.64 2.30 28.76
CA ARG A 119 8.31 3.49 29.52
C ARG A 119 8.57 4.75 28.71
N VAL A 120 7.55 5.58 28.54
CA VAL A 120 7.67 6.91 27.92
C VAL A 120 7.94 7.99 28.96
N GLU A 121 8.97 8.80 28.72
CA GLU A 121 9.38 9.95 29.53
C GLU A 121 9.36 11.24 28.68
N PRO A 122 8.19 11.88 28.53
CA PRO A 122 8.01 13.01 27.61
C PRO A 122 8.88 14.23 27.95
N GLU A 123 9.08 14.50 29.24
CA GLU A 123 9.92 15.64 29.69
C GLU A 123 11.40 15.48 29.33
N ARG A 124 11.83 14.27 28.96
CA ARG A 124 13.20 13.97 28.54
C ARG A 124 13.30 13.59 27.07
N SER A 125 12.18 13.63 26.31
CA SER A 125 12.10 13.10 24.95
C SER A 125 12.68 11.67 24.84
N ARG A 126 12.42 10.86 25.87
CA ARG A 126 13.11 9.58 26.08
C ARG A 126 12.12 8.43 26.20
N VAL A 127 12.53 7.27 25.70
CA VAL A 127 11.94 5.98 26.04
C VAL A 127 12.97 5.08 26.70
N VAL A 128 12.51 4.28 27.66
CA VAL A 128 13.31 3.26 28.33
C VAL A 128 12.63 1.92 28.11
N VAL A 129 13.38 0.92 27.67
CA VAL A 129 12.84 -0.38 27.30
C VAL A 129 13.63 -1.52 27.94
N ASP A 130 12.91 -2.44 28.56
CA ASP A 130 13.39 -3.76 28.91
C ASP A 130 12.66 -4.79 28.04
N CYS A 131 13.39 -5.42 27.12
CA CYS A 131 12.85 -6.38 26.17
C CYS A 131 13.37 -7.78 26.47
N LYS A 132 12.47 -8.73 26.76
CA LYS A 132 12.81 -10.15 26.72
C LYS A 132 12.56 -10.70 25.32
N ILE A 133 13.50 -11.49 24.83
CA ILE A 133 13.43 -12.12 23.51
C ILE A 133 13.63 -13.61 23.67
N ASP A 134 12.66 -14.39 23.21
CA ASP A 134 12.78 -15.84 23.08
C ASP A 134 13.47 -16.16 21.76
N LEU A 135 14.62 -16.81 21.86
CA LEU A 135 15.53 -17.09 20.75
C LEU A 135 15.66 -18.60 20.53
N VAL A 136 15.69 -18.99 19.26
CA VAL A 136 16.01 -20.35 18.82
C VAL A 136 17.20 -20.29 17.88
N THR A 137 18.24 -21.06 18.17
CA THR A 137 19.40 -21.20 17.28
C THR A 137 19.28 -22.48 16.47
N SER A 138 19.46 -22.39 15.16
CA SER A 138 19.40 -23.50 14.21
C SER A 138 20.53 -23.41 13.18
N GLY A 139 20.91 -24.55 12.59
CA GLY A 139 21.97 -24.61 11.59
C GLY A 139 23.39 -24.52 12.18
N GLU A 140 24.35 -24.14 11.32
CA GLU A 140 25.75 -23.98 11.73
C GLU A 140 25.90 -22.75 12.62
N ARG A 141 26.30 -22.97 13.89
CA ARG A 141 26.49 -21.89 14.86
C ARG A 141 27.70 -21.04 14.49
N LYS A 142 27.46 -19.78 14.13
CA LYS A 142 28.52 -18.77 14.00
C LYS A 142 28.93 -18.24 15.39
N PRO A 143 30.14 -17.69 15.57
CA PRO A 143 30.60 -17.23 16.89
C PRO A 143 29.74 -16.10 17.47
N SER A 144 29.30 -15.19 16.60
CA SER A 144 28.53 -13.99 16.94
C SER A 144 27.39 -13.78 15.94
N PHE A 145 26.43 -12.95 16.33
CA PHE A 145 25.30 -12.53 15.51
C PHE A 145 24.97 -11.06 15.75
N PHE A 146 24.10 -10.49 14.91
CA PHE A 146 23.66 -9.10 15.01
C PHE A 146 22.21 -8.98 15.46
N ILE A 147 21.99 -8.01 16.34
CA ILE A 147 20.67 -7.45 16.67
C ILE A 147 20.67 -6.02 16.15
N ARG A 148 19.59 -5.58 15.51
CA ARG A 148 19.49 -4.26 14.89
C ARG A 148 18.36 -3.44 15.51
N LEU A 149 18.69 -2.18 15.78
CA LEU A 149 17.83 -1.12 16.27
C LEU A 149 18.09 0.14 15.42
N SER A 150 17.30 1.19 15.64
CA SER A 150 17.59 2.50 15.09
C SER A 150 18.82 3.07 15.81
N PRO A 151 19.70 3.85 15.14
CA PRO A 151 20.90 4.41 15.76
C PRO A 151 20.60 5.40 16.89
N HIS A 152 19.33 5.77 17.10
CA HIS A 152 18.86 6.59 18.21
C HIS A 152 18.67 5.81 19.53
N TYR A 153 18.88 4.48 19.51
CA TYR A 153 18.76 3.60 20.68
C TYR A 153 20.11 3.08 21.15
N LYS A 154 20.35 3.17 22.47
CA LYS A 154 21.57 2.70 23.12
C LYS A 154 21.30 1.52 24.03
N VAL A 155 21.89 0.37 23.72
CA VAL A 155 21.85 -0.81 24.60
C VAL A 155 22.73 -0.57 25.82
N THR A 156 22.15 -0.75 27.01
CA THR A 156 22.80 -0.55 28.31
C THR A 156 23.13 -1.87 29.00
N ALA A 157 22.38 -2.94 28.72
CA ALA A 157 22.69 -4.29 29.21
C ALA A 157 22.11 -5.39 28.31
N LEU A 158 22.85 -6.50 28.21
CA LEU A 158 22.35 -7.79 27.74
C LEU A 158 22.50 -8.83 28.84
N LYS A 159 21.45 -9.62 29.09
CA LYS A 159 21.45 -10.67 30.10
C LYS A 159 20.87 -11.97 29.58
N SER A 160 21.43 -13.09 30.01
CA SER A 160 20.89 -14.42 29.74
C SER A 160 19.65 -14.70 30.60
N ALA A 161 19.01 -15.86 30.37
CA ALA A 161 17.88 -16.31 31.19
C ALA A 161 18.21 -16.47 32.68
N SER A 162 19.48 -16.75 33.03
CA SER A 162 19.94 -16.83 34.42
C SER A 162 20.27 -15.47 35.04
N GLY A 163 20.17 -14.38 34.26
CA GLY A 163 20.55 -13.03 34.68
C GLY A 163 22.04 -12.71 34.54
N GLU A 164 22.84 -13.64 33.98
CA GLU A 164 24.26 -13.42 33.70
C GLU A 164 24.44 -12.38 32.59
N ALA A 165 25.41 -11.48 32.76
CA ALA A 165 25.73 -10.47 31.77
C ALA A 165 26.34 -11.11 30.51
N ILE A 166 25.83 -10.73 29.35
CA ILE A 166 26.34 -11.16 28.04
C ILE A 166 27.21 -10.01 27.48
N PRO A 167 28.47 -10.27 27.08
CA PRO A 167 29.30 -9.24 26.48
C PRO A 167 28.73 -8.84 25.12
N PHE A 168 28.76 -7.54 24.83
CA PHE A 168 28.33 -7.01 23.54
C PHE A 168 29.11 -5.75 23.18
N THR A 169 29.08 -5.43 21.89
CA THR A 169 29.51 -4.15 21.36
C THR A 169 28.37 -3.56 20.52
N GLN A 170 28.39 -2.25 20.31
CA GLN A 170 27.38 -1.58 19.50
C GLN A 170 28.01 -0.41 18.74
N ALA A 171 27.67 -0.29 17.46
CA ALA A 171 28.05 0.82 16.60
C ALA A 171 26.82 1.19 15.76
N GLY A 172 26.38 2.44 15.83
CA GLY A 172 25.08 2.83 15.29
C GLY A 172 23.97 2.02 15.95
N GLY A 173 23.05 1.50 15.14
CA GLY A 173 21.97 0.61 15.51
C GLY A 173 22.33 -0.87 15.64
N VAL A 174 23.51 -1.30 15.17
CA VAL A 174 23.94 -2.71 15.18
C VAL A 174 24.62 -3.07 16.50
N VAL A 175 24.07 -4.09 17.15
CA VAL A 175 24.59 -4.73 18.37
C VAL A 175 25.16 -6.09 17.99
N CYS A 176 26.44 -6.32 18.29
CA CYS A 176 27.09 -7.61 18.10
C CYS A 176 27.22 -8.32 19.45
N ALA A 177 26.80 -9.59 19.49
CA ALA A 177 26.85 -10.43 20.68
C ALA A 177 27.20 -11.88 20.32
N PRO A 178 27.74 -12.68 21.27
CA PRO A 178 27.98 -14.11 21.05
C PRO A 178 26.69 -14.84 20.68
N THR A 179 26.74 -15.80 19.76
CA THR A 179 25.53 -16.52 19.36
C THR A 179 24.97 -17.35 20.52
N PRO A 180 23.67 -17.26 20.84
CA PRO A 180 23.04 -18.10 21.86
C PRO A 180 23.17 -19.60 21.54
N VAL A 181 22.87 -20.45 22.52
CA VAL A 181 22.88 -21.91 22.36
C VAL A 181 21.46 -22.44 22.55
N GLY A 182 20.98 -23.22 21.58
CA GLY A 182 19.69 -23.88 21.66
C GLY A 182 18.51 -22.90 21.75
N ILE A 183 17.62 -23.17 22.70
CA ILE A 183 16.46 -22.33 23.01
C ILE A 183 16.75 -21.59 24.31
N THR A 184 16.64 -20.26 24.29
CA THR A 184 16.93 -19.42 25.46
C THR A 184 16.12 -18.12 25.39
N THR A 185 15.93 -17.48 26.54
CA THR A 185 15.41 -16.12 26.63
C THR A 185 16.53 -15.18 27.02
N TRP A 186 16.68 -14.06 26.31
CA TRP A 186 17.60 -12.98 26.67
C TRP A 186 16.82 -11.74 27.08
N THR A 187 17.39 -10.92 27.97
CA THR A 187 16.86 -9.58 28.29
C THR A 187 17.81 -8.52 27.76
N ILE A 188 17.26 -7.59 26.99
CA ILE A 188 17.94 -6.42 26.43
C ILE A 188 17.36 -5.17 27.11
N SER A 189 18.21 -4.46 27.84
CA SER A 189 17.86 -3.16 28.43
C SER A 189 18.48 -2.06 27.58
N TYR A 190 17.68 -1.07 27.21
CA TYR A 190 18.14 0.03 26.35
C TYR A 190 17.29 1.28 26.53
N GLU A 191 17.82 2.41 26.11
CA GLU A 191 17.11 3.69 26.09
C GLU A 191 17.23 4.34 24.71
N GLY A 192 16.21 5.10 24.33
CA GLY A 192 16.17 5.81 23.06
C GLY A 192 15.81 7.27 23.23
N LEU A 193 16.41 8.10 22.38
CA LEU A 193 16.06 9.50 22.19
C LEU A 193 15.61 9.71 20.73
N PRO A 194 14.46 9.13 20.33
CA PRO A 194 13.97 9.23 18.96
C PRO A 194 13.57 10.69 18.67
N ASP A 195 14.16 11.25 17.62
CA ASP A 195 14.00 12.65 17.19
C ASP A 195 13.99 12.74 15.66
N LEU A 196 13.12 11.95 15.04
CA LEU A 196 12.87 11.95 13.60
C LEU A 196 11.41 12.29 13.32
N PRO A 197 10.91 13.46 13.79
CA PRO A 197 9.51 13.83 13.62
C PRO A 197 9.14 13.84 12.14
N ARG A 198 7.94 13.34 11.84
CA ARG A 198 7.42 13.23 10.47
C ARG A 198 8.28 12.38 9.52
N PHE A 199 9.12 11.52 10.06
CA PHE A 199 9.91 10.57 9.27
C PHE A 199 9.87 9.17 9.89
N ALA A 200 10.31 9.05 11.14
CA ALA A 200 10.33 7.80 11.89
C ALA A 200 9.87 8.08 13.34
N GLY A 201 10.54 7.47 14.32
CA GLY A 201 10.25 7.66 15.73
C GLY A 201 10.47 9.09 16.23
N THR A 202 9.56 9.60 17.06
CA THR A 202 9.72 10.87 17.79
C THR A 202 9.04 10.83 19.15
N VAL A 203 9.66 11.44 20.17
CA VAL A 203 9.04 11.66 21.49
C VAL A 203 9.04 13.15 21.82
N THR A 204 7.84 13.70 21.93
CA THR A 204 7.56 15.08 22.32
C THR A 204 6.91 15.14 23.70
N LYS A 205 6.61 16.36 24.16
CA LYS A 205 5.87 16.56 25.41
C LYS A 205 4.41 16.08 25.38
N LYS A 206 3.85 15.84 24.19
CA LYS A 206 2.42 15.50 24.02
C LYS A 206 2.18 14.15 23.36
N GLU A 207 3.24 13.56 22.80
CA GLU A 207 3.12 12.36 22.00
C GLU A 207 4.46 11.62 21.92
N ALA A 208 4.40 10.29 22.02
CA ALA A 208 5.44 9.37 21.59
C ALA A 208 4.90 8.59 20.39
N MET A 209 5.48 8.82 19.22
CA MET A 209 5.15 8.13 17.98
C MET A 209 6.36 7.29 17.57
N LEU A 210 6.29 5.98 17.77
CA LEU A 210 7.33 5.01 17.39
C LEU A 210 6.80 4.07 16.28
N THR A 211 5.96 4.63 15.43
CA THR A 211 5.48 4.02 14.19
C THR A 211 6.54 4.23 13.11
N ASP A 212 6.82 3.20 12.32
CA ASP A 212 7.91 3.15 11.33
C ASP A 212 9.33 3.30 11.94
N ASP A 213 9.48 3.03 13.24
CA ASP A 213 10.76 3.14 13.96
C ASP A 213 11.36 1.77 14.30
N TYR A 214 12.68 1.65 14.22
CA TYR A 214 13.44 0.48 14.70
C TYR A 214 13.63 0.55 16.23
N PHE A 215 12.55 0.69 17.00
CA PHE A 215 12.64 0.78 18.46
C PHE A 215 12.75 -0.59 19.15
N TRP A 216 12.51 -1.67 18.42
CA TRP A 216 12.55 -3.05 18.92
C TRP A 216 13.76 -3.83 18.36
N PRO A 217 14.36 -4.76 19.12
CA PRO A 217 15.59 -5.44 18.73
C PRO A 217 15.35 -6.50 17.64
N SER A 218 15.44 -6.07 16.38
CA SER A 218 15.20 -6.90 15.19
C SER A 218 16.37 -7.85 14.92
N ILE A 219 16.07 -9.07 14.46
CA ILE A 219 17.04 -10.05 13.99
C ILE A 219 16.61 -10.50 12.60
N GLY A 220 17.27 -9.97 11.56
CA GLY A 220 16.95 -10.29 10.16
C GLY A 220 15.56 -9.87 9.70
N ARG A 221 14.85 -9.00 10.44
CA ARG A 221 13.40 -8.74 10.29
C ARG A 221 12.54 -10.01 10.37
N TYR A 222 13.03 -11.08 11.01
CA TYR A 222 12.27 -12.31 11.11
C TYR A 222 11.03 -12.13 11.99
N PRO A 223 9.87 -12.66 11.61
CA PRO A 223 8.61 -12.36 12.28
C PRO A 223 8.53 -13.05 13.64
N ALA A 224 7.99 -12.36 14.62
CA ALA A 224 7.77 -12.91 15.96
C ALA A 224 6.49 -12.37 16.59
N THR A 225 5.97 -13.12 17.56
CA THR A 225 4.82 -12.67 18.36
C THR A 225 5.26 -11.64 19.39
N THR A 226 4.34 -10.80 19.88
CA THR A 226 4.71 -9.72 20.80
C THR A 226 3.74 -9.57 21.97
N THR A 227 4.30 -9.25 23.14
CA THR A 227 3.59 -8.71 24.30
C THR A 227 4.19 -7.34 24.61
N MET A 228 3.40 -6.28 24.52
CA MET A 228 3.82 -4.90 24.80
C MET A 228 3.19 -4.42 26.10
N HIS A 229 4.02 -4.13 27.09
CA HIS A 229 3.65 -3.45 28.32
C HIS A 229 4.05 -1.97 28.21
N ALA A 230 3.06 -1.11 28.02
CA ALA A 230 3.23 0.33 27.96
C ALA A 230 3.14 0.95 29.36
N ASP A 231 4.05 1.87 29.67
CA ASP A 231 3.99 2.78 30.81
C ASP A 231 4.08 4.22 30.28
N ILE A 232 2.98 4.97 30.37
CA ILE A 232 2.80 6.30 29.76
C ILE A 232 2.18 7.30 30.77
N PRO A 233 2.20 8.62 30.49
CA PRO A 233 1.46 9.60 31.29
C PRO A 233 -0.03 9.25 31.42
N ALA A 234 -0.63 9.50 32.59
CA ALA A 234 -2.01 9.10 32.89
C ALA A 234 -3.06 9.72 31.95
N ASN A 235 -2.81 10.94 31.45
CA ASN A 235 -3.71 11.68 30.56
C ASN A 235 -3.55 11.31 29.07
N TRP A 236 -2.64 10.39 28.72
CA TRP A 236 -2.43 9.95 27.34
C TRP A 236 -3.23 8.68 27.03
N GLU A 237 -3.62 8.51 25.77
CA GLU A 237 -4.07 7.24 25.21
C GLU A 237 -2.88 6.51 24.55
N VAL A 238 -2.97 5.19 24.42
CA VAL A 238 -1.91 4.34 23.86
C VAL A 238 -2.48 3.23 22.97
N ILE A 239 -1.77 2.92 21.91
CA ILE A 239 -2.01 1.80 21.00
C ILE A 239 -0.69 1.14 20.60
N SER A 240 -0.73 -0.18 20.44
CA SER A 240 0.33 -1.01 19.85
C SER A 240 -0.34 -2.23 19.21
N ASN A 241 0.42 -3.05 18.48
CA ASN A 241 -0.12 -4.19 17.75
C ASN A 241 -0.82 -5.20 18.67
N GLY A 242 -1.88 -5.82 18.16
CA GLY A 242 -2.64 -6.87 18.83
C GLY A 242 -3.83 -6.36 19.64
N THR A 243 -4.21 -7.14 20.64
CA THR A 243 -5.38 -6.86 21.49
C THR A 243 -4.93 -6.30 22.83
N ARG A 244 -5.52 -5.18 23.25
CA ARG A 244 -5.34 -4.66 24.62
C ARG A 244 -6.01 -5.60 25.64
N THR A 245 -5.21 -6.24 26.49
CA THR A 245 -5.68 -7.24 27.48
C THR A 245 -5.78 -6.69 28.90
N ALA A 246 -5.03 -5.63 29.20
CA ALA A 246 -5.07 -4.96 30.50
C ALA A 246 -4.85 -3.46 30.36
N GLN A 247 -5.46 -2.68 31.25
CA GLN A 247 -5.16 -1.27 31.43
C GLN A 247 -5.44 -0.86 32.87
N THR A 248 -4.50 -0.16 33.50
CA THR A 248 -4.65 0.45 34.82
C THR A 248 -4.10 1.86 34.81
N THR A 249 -4.65 2.73 35.66
CA THR A 249 -4.10 4.07 35.90
C THR A 249 -3.83 4.19 37.38
N GLU A 250 -2.58 4.50 37.73
CA GLU A 250 -2.10 4.63 39.11
C GLU A 250 -1.28 5.92 39.20
N GLY A 251 -1.73 6.86 40.04
CA GLY A 251 -1.09 8.18 40.15
C GLY A 251 -1.09 8.93 38.82
N ASP A 252 0.08 9.37 38.38
CA ASP A 252 0.32 10.11 37.14
C ASP A 252 0.69 9.21 35.95
N ARG A 253 0.57 7.89 36.09
CA ARG A 253 0.92 6.90 35.06
C ARG A 253 -0.26 6.02 34.66
N LYS A 254 -0.35 5.71 33.37
CA LYS A 254 -1.24 4.70 32.79
C LYS A 254 -0.39 3.56 32.27
N LYS A 255 -0.76 2.34 32.65
CA LYS A 255 -0.14 1.11 32.17
C LYS A 255 -1.13 0.35 31.30
N ALA A 256 -0.69 -0.15 30.16
CA ALA A 256 -1.51 -0.96 29.27
C ALA A 256 -0.72 -2.16 28.75
N THR A 257 -1.40 -3.29 28.54
CA THR A 257 -0.78 -4.49 27.95
C THR A 257 -1.48 -4.84 26.65
N PHE A 258 -0.70 -5.06 25.59
CA PHE A 258 -1.14 -5.53 24.29
C PHE A 258 -0.52 -6.88 23.99
N VAL A 259 -1.33 -7.82 23.51
CA VAL A 259 -0.88 -9.16 23.10
C VAL A 259 -1.19 -9.36 21.62
N ASN A 260 -0.15 -9.60 20.84
CA ASN A 260 -0.23 -9.90 19.41
C ASN A 260 0.27 -11.33 19.15
N ASN A 261 -0.68 -12.19 18.77
CA ASN A 261 -0.42 -13.61 18.51
C ASN A 261 -0.01 -13.89 17.05
N LEU A 262 -0.07 -12.89 16.17
CA LEU A 262 0.50 -13.01 14.82
C LEU A 262 2.00 -12.74 14.90
N ALA A 263 2.79 -13.56 14.20
CA ALA A 263 4.22 -13.30 14.08
C ALA A 263 4.44 -12.23 13.01
N ILE A 264 4.90 -11.04 13.42
CA ILE A 264 5.04 -9.86 12.56
C ILE A 264 6.50 -9.42 12.49
N SER A 265 6.91 -8.86 11.36
CA SER A 265 8.23 -8.28 11.11
C SER A 265 8.37 -6.82 11.55
N TYR A 266 7.26 -6.17 11.92
CA TYR A 266 7.20 -4.75 12.26
C TYR A 266 6.31 -4.52 13.48
N LEU A 267 6.89 -3.94 14.53
CA LEU A 267 6.15 -3.54 15.72
C LEU A 267 5.99 -2.02 15.72
N SER A 268 4.78 -1.55 15.98
CA SER A 268 4.44 -0.13 16.04
C SER A 268 3.89 0.23 17.42
N PHE A 269 4.13 1.47 17.84
CA PHE A 269 3.69 1.98 19.14
C PHE A 269 3.39 3.48 19.03
N SER A 270 2.24 3.89 19.54
CA SER A 270 1.87 5.29 19.62
C SER A 270 1.18 5.59 20.94
N ALA A 271 1.56 6.68 21.59
CA ALA A 271 0.91 7.18 22.79
C ALA A 271 0.89 8.71 22.80
N GLY A 272 -0.19 9.33 23.25
CA GLY A 272 -0.29 10.78 23.25
C GLY A 272 -1.60 11.31 23.79
N GLU A 273 -1.76 12.64 23.79
CA GLU A 273 -2.98 13.34 24.19
C GLU A 273 -4.11 13.21 23.14
N PHE A 274 -4.44 11.98 22.75
CA PHE A 274 -5.49 11.69 21.77
C PHE A 274 -6.89 11.69 22.40
N SER A 275 -7.87 12.18 21.66
CA SER A 275 -9.28 11.89 21.91
C SER A 275 -9.66 10.57 21.25
N ILE A 276 -10.53 9.79 21.88
CA ILE A 276 -11.00 8.50 21.36
C ILE A 276 -12.51 8.47 21.19
N THR A 277 -12.96 8.04 20.02
CA THR A 277 -14.34 7.61 19.76
C THR A 277 -14.33 6.11 19.52
N ARG A 278 -15.24 5.36 20.15
CA ARG A 278 -15.35 3.89 19.99
C ARG A 278 -16.79 3.43 20.10
N GLU A 279 -17.13 2.35 19.39
CA GLU A 279 -18.44 1.69 19.56
C GLU A 279 -18.55 1.01 20.93
N ALA A 280 -19.78 0.87 21.42
CA ALA A 280 -20.05 -0.01 22.54
C ALA A 280 -19.77 -1.46 22.11
N PRO A 281 -19.03 -2.26 22.91
CA PRO A 281 -18.71 -3.62 22.53
C PRO A 281 -19.98 -4.46 22.45
N VAL A 282 -20.23 -5.04 21.27
CA VAL A 282 -21.28 -6.05 21.05
C VAL A 282 -20.62 -7.41 20.90
N ALA A 283 -21.13 -8.42 21.62
CA ALA A 283 -20.54 -9.77 21.61
C ALA A 283 -20.45 -10.32 20.18
N GLY A 284 -19.26 -10.76 19.78
CA GLY A 284 -18.99 -11.30 18.45
C GLY A 284 -18.75 -10.27 17.34
N GLN A 285 -18.83 -8.96 17.63
CA GLN A 285 -18.48 -7.91 16.68
C GLN A 285 -17.05 -7.42 16.87
N ILE A 286 -16.44 -6.98 15.77
CA ILE A 286 -15.14 -6.33 15.76
C ILE A 286 -15.33 -4.91 16.34
N ILE A 287 -14.49 -4.53 17.30
CA ILE A 287 -14.55 -3.20 17.92
C ILE A 287 -13.84 -2.19 17.03
N HIS A 288 -14.54 -1.14 16.63
CA HIS A 288 -13.95 -0.03 15.89
C HIS A 288 -13.70 1.17 16.82
N ALA A 289 -12.53 1.78 16.69
CA ALA A 289 -12.21 3.03 17.37
C ALA A 289 -11.39 3.96 16.49
N VAL A 290 -11.55 5.26 16.74
CA VAL A 290 -10.75 6.30 16.10
C VAL A 290 -10.08 7.12 17.20
N MET A 291 -8.76 7.23 17.12
CA MET A 291 -7.94 8.05 18.01
C MET A 291 -7.40 9.23 17.20
N ALA A 292 -7.59 10.45 17.70
CA ALA A 292 -7.10 11.65 17.04
C ALA A 292 -7.05 12.82 18.01
N ASN A 293 -6.10 13.73 17.84
CA ASN A 293 -6.04 15.02 18.54
C ASN A 293 -6.49 16.20 17.67
N ASN A 294 -6.73 15.95 16.39
CA ASN A 294 -6.99 16.93 15.33
C ASN A 294 -8.38 16.76 14.67
N MET A 295 -9.28 15.99 15.27
CA MET A 295 -10.64 15.74 14.76
C MET A 295 -11.69 16.12 15.82
N SER A 296 -12.86 16.52 15.37
CA SER A 296 -14.08 16.60 16.20
C SER A 296 -14.62 15.20 16.52
N GLU A 297 -15.54 15.11 17.47
CA GLU A 297 -16.20 13.83 17.79
C GLU A 297 -17.02 13.30 16.61
N GLU A 298 -17.70 14.17 15.88
CA GLU A 298 -18.53 13.79 14.72
C GLU A 298 -17.69 13.30 13.54
N GLU A 299 -16.54 13.92 13.26
CA GLU A 299 -15.61 13.42 12.25
C GLU A 299 -15.07 12.03 12.62
N ARG A 300 -14.74 11.79 13.90
CA ARG A 300 -14.31 10.48 14.36
C ARG A 300 -15.43 9.43 14.26
N LYS A 301 -16.67 9.78 14.58
CA LYS A 301 -17.83 8.88 14.42
C LYS A 301 -18.03 8.52 12.95
N LEU A 302 -18.02 9.50 12.06
CA LEU A 302 -18.14 9.26 10.63
C LEU A 302 -17.00 8.37 10.10
N GLN A 303 -15.75 8.63 10.49
CA GLN A 303 -14.63 7.77 10.10
C GLN A 303 -14.83 6.32 10.55
N MET A 304 -15.29 6.12 11.78
CA MET A 304 -15.55 4.80 12.34
C MET A 304 -16.65 4.06 11.55
N GLU A 305 -17.74 4.74 11.20
CA GLU A 305 -18.83 4.19 10.39
C GLU A 305 -18.36 3.79 8.98
N MET A 306 -17.51 4.61 8.36
CA MET A 306 -16.97 4.34 7.01
C MET A 306 -15.97 3.18 6.98
N GLN A 307 -15.26 2.95 8.09
CA GLN A 307 -14.22 1.93 8.17
C GLN A 307 -14.76 0.52 8.44
N LYS A 308 -15.91 0.44 9.12
CA LYS A 308 -16.52 -0.83 9.51
C LYS A 308 -16.82 -1.78 8.33
N PRO A 309 -17.47 -1.33 7.23
CA PRO A 309 -17.71 -2.20 6.08
C PRO A 309 -16.45 -2.77 5.43
N VAL A 310 -15.33 -2.03 5.48
CA VAL A 310 -14.04 -2.49 4.94
C VAL A 310 -13.53 -3.70 5.71
N ILE A 311 -13.50 -3.60 7.04
CA ILE A 311 -12.98 -4.66 7.90
C ILE A 311 -13.87 -5.90 7.84
N GLU A 312 -15.19 -5.71 7.82
CA GLU A 312 -16.15 -6.80 7.61
C GLU A 312 -15.96 -7.46 6.24
N PHE A 313 -15.73 -6.67 5.19
CA PHE A 313 -15.45 -7.18 3.86
C PHE A 313 -14.20 -8.08 3.86
N TYR A 314 -13.07 -7.63 4.38
CA TYR A 314 -11.86 -8.47 4.40
C TYR A 314 -11.99 -9.71 5.28
N GLY A 315 -12.70 -9.59 6.42
CA GLY A 315 -13.05 -10.72 7.28
C GLY A 315 -13.91 -11.80 6.59
N LYS A 316 -14.75 -11.40 5.63
CA LYS A 316 -15.52 -12.33 4.79
C LYS A 316 -14.70 -12.85 3.61
N THR A 317 -13.90 -11.97 2.99
CA THR A 317 -13.21 -12.24 1.73
C THR A 317 -11.97 -13.12 1.93
N PHE A 318 -11.08 -12.80 2.86
CA PHE A 318 -9.77 -13.49 2.96
C PHE A 318 -9.68 -14.52 4.09
N GLY A 319 -10.50 -14.37 5.12
CA GLY A 319 -10.57 -15.29 6.25
C GLY A 319 -11.01 -14.55 7.51
N PRO A 320 -11.28 -15.25 8.63
CA PRO A 320 -11.71 -14.59 9.85
C PRO A 320 -10.73 -13.51 10.32
N TRP A 321 -11.25 -12.33 10.67
CA TRP A 321 -10.46 -11.24 11.19
C TRP A 321 -9.71 -11.66 12.47
N PRO A 322 -8.37 -11.54 12.54
CA PRO A 322 -7.56 -12.15 13.61
C PRO A 322 -7.57 -11.37 14.93
N TYR A 323 -8.14 -10.16 14.96
CA TYR A 323 -8.12 -9.26 16.11
C TYR A 323 -9.50 -9.00 16.70
N LYS A 324 -9.58 -8.51 17.94
CA LYS A 324 -10.85 -8.11 18.56
C LYS A 324 -11.39 -6.78 18.04
N GLY A 325 -10.55 -5.99 17.38
CA GLY A 325 -10.88 -4.64 16.95
C GLY A 325 -9.91 -4.10 15.92
N TRP A 326 -10.19 -2.88 15.49
CA TRP A 326 -9.35 -2.04 14.65
C TRP A 326 -9.35 -0.61 15.18
N VAL A 327 -8.18 0.02 15.17
CA VAL A 327 -8.03 1.44 15.50
C VAL A 327 -7.53 2.21 14.28
N THR A 328 -8.19 3.30 13.96
CA THR A 328 -7.67 4.33 13.05
C THR A 328 -7.07 5.45 13.89
N LEU A 329 -5.77 5.67 13.79
CA LEU A 329 -5.05 6.72 14.51
C LEU A 329 -4.65 7.85 13.57
N SER A 330 -5.19 9.06 13.78
CA SER A 330 -4.68 10.27 13.12
C SER A 330 -3.73 11.00 14.06
N SER A 331 -2.48 11.20 13.62
CA SER A 331 -1.42 11.82 14.42
C SER A 331 -0.67 12.91 13.65
N GLU A 332 -0.51 14.08 14.25
CA GLU A 332 0.30 15.18 13.71
C GLU A 332 1.82 14.93 13.73
N SER A 333 2.27 13.96 14.54
CA SER A 333 3.69 13.58 14.65
C SER A 333 4.13 12.60 13.56
N TYR A 334 3.18 11.87 12.96
CA TYR A 334 3.45 10.99 11.84
C TYR A 334 3.53 11.79 10.53
N GLY A 335 4.50 11.46 9.67
CA GLY A 335 4.79 12.23 8.46
C GLY A 335 4.80 11.45 7.15
N GLY A 336 4.62 10.13 7.21
CA GLY A 336 4.22 9.35 6.05
C GLY A 336 2.74 9.60 5.71
N ALA A 337 2.23 8.91 4.68
CA ALA A 337 0.81 8.95 4.36
C ALA A 337 0.01 8.18 5.42
N ALA A 338 0.26 6.88 5.47
CA ALA A 338 -0.25 5.97 6.48
C ALA A 338 0.78 4.85 6.73
N LEU A 339 0.66 4.17 7.86
CA LEU A 339 1.39 2.94 8.15
C LEU A 339 0.48 1.88 8.76
N GLU A 340 0.66 0.66 8.29
CA GLU A 340 -0.01 -0.54 8.73
C GLU A 340 0.55 -1.07 10.06
N GLY A 341 -0.26 -1.00 11.11
CA GLY A 341 0.00 -1.65 12.40
C GLY A 341 -0.64 -3.04 12.51
N TYR A 342 -1.18 -3.58 11.41
CA TYR A 342 -1.88 -4.87 11.26
C TYR A 342 -3.17 -5.06 12.09
N SER A 343 -3.25 -4.54 13.31
CA SER A 343 -4.46 -4.46 14.14
C SER A 343 -4.98 -3.03 14.28
N TYR A 344 -4.25 -2.08 13.70
CA TYR A 344 -4.56 -0.66 13.63
C TYR A 344 -3.77 -0.04 12.49
N ALA A 345 -4.04 1.22 12.15
CA ALA A 345 -3.20 1.99 11.25
C ALA A 345 -3.03 3.42 11.74
N THR A 346 -1.88 4.01 11.42
CA THR A 346 -1.53 5.40 11.76
C THR A 346 -1.54 6.22 10.49
N TYR A 347 -2.18 7.39 10.51
CA TYR A 347 -2.31 8.28 9.37
C TYR A 347 -1.81 9.67 9.76
N ALA A 348 -1.16 10.35 8.81
CA ALA A 348 -0.94 11.77 8.95
C ALA A 348 -2.28 12.53 8.75
N PRO A 349 -2.45 13.73 9.33
CA PRO A 349 -3.73 14.43 9.38
C PRO A 349 -4.44 14.59 8.04
N ASN A 350 -3.68 14.86 6.98
CA ASN A 350 -4.21 15.14 5.65
C ASN A 350 -4.23 13.91 4.73
N TRP A 351 -3.90 12.73 5.27
CA TRP A 351 -3.76 11.49 4.52
C TRP A 351 -4.77 10.42 4.93
N LEU A 352 -5.57 10.65 5.97
CA LEU A 352 -6.66 9.75 6.34
C LEU A 352 -7.79 9.85 5.30
N PRO A 353 -8.04 8.82 4.47
CA PRO A 353 -9.15 8.87 3.52
C PRO A 353 -10.48 8.65 4.24
N ASP A 354 -11.58 9.08 3.61
CA ASP A 354 -12.93 8.91 4.15
C ASP A 354 -13.27 7.44 4.45
N SER A 355 -12.77 6.53 3.61
CA SER A 355 -12.88 5.07 3.79
C SER A 355 -11.59 4.47 3.26
N ASP A 356 -10.87 3.80 4.14
CA ASP A 356 -9.57 3.23 3.84
C ASP A 356 -9.67 1.72 3.65
N ALA A 357 -9.39 1.27 2.43
CA ALA A 357 -9.31 -0.15 2.08
C ALA A 357 -7.87 -0.67 2.03
N HIS A 358 -6.86 0.21 2.03
CA HIS A 358 -5.46 -0.15 1.91
C HIS A 358 -4.94 -0.71 3.24
N GLU A 359 -4.90 0.09 4.29
CA GLU A 359 -4.25 -0.29 5.55
C GLU A 359 -4.88 -1.50 6.25
N PRO A 360 -6.21 -1.68 6.28
CA PRO A 360 -6.80 -2.87 6.88
C PRO A 360 -6.46 -4.16 6.13
N SER A 361 -6.19 -4.09 4.83
CA SER A 361 -5.82 -5.27 4.05
C SER A 361 -4.47 -5.85 4.50
N HIS A 362 -3.57 -4.99 5.01
CA HIS A 362 -2.29 -5.43 5.57
C HIS A 362 -2.41 -6.33 6.79
N THR A 363 -3.58 -6.38 7.45
CA THR A 363 -3.91 -7.42 8.45
C THR A 363 -3.60 -8.81 7.91
N TYR A 364 -3.89 -9.06 6.63
CA TYR A 364 -3.59 -10.31 5.95
C TYR A 364 -2.22 -10.25 5.25
N PHE A 365 -1.97 -9.17 4.51
CA PHE A 365 -0.76 -8.96 3.71
C PHE A 365 0.28 -8.12 4.47
N GLY A 366 1.09 -8.75 5.29
CA GLY A 366 2.03 -8.11 6.22
C GLY A 366 1.84 -8.60 7.67
N GLY A 367 0.57 -8.78 8.08
CA GLY A 367 0.19 -9.31 9.40
C GLY A 367 0.17 -10.85 9.45
N VAL A 368 -0.80 -11.48 8.77
CA VAL A 368 -0.94 -12.96 8.76
C VAL A 368 0.23 -13.65 8.04
N ILE A 369 0.68 -13.06 6.94
CA ILE A 369 1.93 -13.42 6.25
C ILE A 369 2.81 -12.18 6.29
N SER A 370 3.97 -12.24 6.94
CA SER A 370 4.81 -11.05 7.08
C SER A 370 5.67 -10.78 5.85
N ASN A 371 5.79 -9.51 5.50
CA ASN A 371 6.71 -9.01 4.48
C ASN A 371 7.90 -8.38 5.21
N THR A 372 9.12 -8.45 4.67
CA THR A 372 10.32 -7.83 5.27
C THR A 372 10.80 -6.59 4.53
N TYR A 373 10.17 -6.29 3.38
CA TYR A 373 10.52 -5.29 2.38
C TYR A 373 11.90 -5.50 1.72
N LEU A 374 12.69 -6.46 2.18
CA LEU A 374 14.08 -6.66 1.74
C LEU A 374 14.18 -7.19 0.32
N ARG A 375 13.29 -8.11 -0.08
CA ARG A 375 13.31 -8.71 -1.42
C ARG A 375 12.24 -8.13 -2.34
N SER A 376 11.03 -7.88 -1.84
CA SER A 376 9.97 -7.25 -2.63
C SER A 376 8.93 -6.53 -1.77
N PHE A 377 8.17 -5.62 -2.39
CA PHE A 377 7.06 -4.88 -1.78
C PHE A 377 5.72 -5.56 -2.14
N TRP A 378 5.66 -6.89 -2.06
CA TRP A 378 4.47 -7.65 -2.47
C TRP A 378 3.22 -7.28 -1.67
N ASN A 379 3.38 -6.96 -0.39
CA ASN A 379 2.28 -6.57 0.48
C ASN A 379 1.64 -5.26 0.01
N GLU A 380 2.44 -4.28 -0.42
CA GLU A 380 1.95 -3.03 -1.02
C GLU A 380 1.21 -3.27 -2.33
N SER A 381 1.68 -4.23 -3.15
CA SER A 381 0.94 -4.64 -4.35
C SER A 381 -0.45 -5.16 -4.02
N PHE A 382 -0.56 -6.03 -3.02
CA PHE A 382 -1.86 -6.55 -2.59
C PHE A 382 -2.73 -5.47 -1.94
N ALA A 383 -2.15 -4.58 -1.13
CA ALA A 383 -2.91 -3.52 -0.47
C ALA A 383 -3.46 -2.49 -1.46
N SER A 384 -2.65 -2.04 -2.42
CA SER A 384 -3.10 -1.17 -3.51
C SER A 384 -4.10 -1.86 -4.46
N PHE A 385 -3.96 -3.16 -4.70
CA PHE A 385 -5.00 -3.93 -5.40
C PHE A 385 -6.32 -3.94 -4.63
N CYS A 386 -6.24 -4.09 -3.30
CA CYS A 386 -7.40 -4.21 -2.41
C CYS A 386 -8.27 -2.95 -2.39
N GLU A 387 -7.71 -1.77 -2.62
CA GLU A 387 -8.48 -0.52 -2.76
C GLU A 387 -9.56 -0.62 -3.84
N GLY A 388 -9.15 -0.93 -5.07
CA GLY A 388 -10.08 -1.12 -6.18
C GLY A 388 -10.94 -2.36 -6.00
N PHE A 389 -10.39 -3.43 -5.41
CA PHE A 389 -11.13 -4.67 -5.16
C PHE A 389 -12.31 -4.46 -4.21
N TYR A 390 -12.11 -3.76 -3.09
CA TYR A 390 -13.19 -3.39 -2.16
C TYR A 390 -14.30 -2.62 -2.89
N GLU A 391 -13.92 -1.61 -3.68
CA GLU A 391 -14.86 -0.78 -4.44
C GLU A 391 -15.60 -1.53 -5.57
N ARG A 392 -15.12 -2.71 -6.00
CA ARG A 392 -15.84 -3.59 -6.93
C ARG A 392 -16.71 -4.63 -6.22
N GLU A 393 -16.28 -5.12 -5.06
CA GLU A 393 -16.74 -6.40 -4.51
C GLU A 393 -17.46 -6.32 -3.16
N VAL A 394 -17.42 -5.20 -2.41
CA VAL A 394 -18.20 -5.09 -1.16
C VAL A 394 -19.70 -5.29 -1.44
N GLU A 395 -20.46 -5.83 -0.50
CA GLU A 395 -21.89 -6.16 -0.68
C GLU A 395 -22.79 -4.91 -0.61
N ILE A 396 -22.53 -3.93 -1.49
CA ILE A 396 -23.25 -2.65 -1.61
C ILE A 396 -23.61 -2.40 -3.07
N GLY A 397 -24.87 -2.04 -3.33
CA GLY A 397 -25.30 -1.66 -4.68
C GLY A 397 -25.25 -2.80 -5.71
N ASN A 398 -25.26 -2.42 -6.98
CA ASN A 398 -25.11 -3.37 -8.08
C ASN A 398 -23.62 -3.71 -8.33
N ARG A 399 -23.26 -4.97 -8.07
CA ARG A 399 -21.88 -5.48 -8.21
C ARG A 399 -21.33 -5.35 -9.64
N ASP A 400 -22.11 -5.69 -10.66
CA ASP A 400 -21.62 -5.71 -12.05
C ASP A 400 -21.32 -4.31 -12.57
N GLU A 401 -22.17 -3.32 -12.26
CA GLU A 401 -21.93 -1.92 -12.61
C GLU A 401 -20.69 -1.38 -11.88
N ARG A 402 -20.51 -1.72 -10.60
CA ARG A 402 -19.32 -1.34 -9.82
C ARG A 402 -18.05 -1.95 -10.36
N ARG A 403 -18.09 -3.21 -10.81
CA ARG A 403 -16.97 -3.89 -11.48
C ARG A 403 -16.49 -3.21 -12.76
N LEU A 404 -17.33 -2.38 -13.38
CA LEU A 404 -16.96 -1.55 -14.52
C LEU A 404 -16.53 -0.15 -14.09
N ALA A 405 -17.21 0.45 -13.11
CA ALA A 405 -16.89 1.78 -12.60
C ALA A 405 -15.54 1.84 -11.86
N PHE A 406 -15.17 0.79 -11.11
CA PHE A 406 -13.99 0.77 -10.26
C PHE A 406 -12.88 -0.16 -10.75
N VAL A 407 -12.72 -0.24 -12.08
CA VAL A 407 -11.50 -0.80 -12.67
C VAL A 407 -10.35 0.18 -12.40
N SER A 408 -9.34 -0.25 -11.63
CA SER A 408 -8.16 0.57 -11.36
C SER A 408 -7.44 0.88 -12.65
N ASN A 409 -6.89 2.09 -12.73
CA ASN A 409 -6.28 2.62 -13.94
C ASN A 409 -4.95 1.89 -14.26
N PRO A 410 -4.85 1.14 -15.37
CA PRO A 410 -3.65 0.35 -15.65
C PRO A 410 -2.63 1.11 -16.52
N PHE A 411 -2.51 2.43 -16.36
CA PHE A 411 -1.53 3.21 -17.14
C PHE A 411 -0.11 2.95 -16.67
N PRO A 412 0.81 2.58 -17.58
CA PRO A 412 2.16 2.27 -17.18
C PRO A 412 3.01 3.50 -16.93
N SER A 413 3.80 3.46 -15.85
CA SER A 413 4.85 4.44 -15.61
C SER A 413 6.11 4.10 -16.41
N PRO A 414 6.79 5.08 -17.04
CA PRO A 414 8.07 4.85 -17.73
C PRO A 414 9.14 4.19 -16.86
N THR A 415 9.13 4.46 -15.55
CA THR A 415 10.07 3.89 -14.56
C THR A 415 9.96 2.38 -14.43
N TRP A 416 8.83 1.77 -14.79
CA TRP A 416 8.64 0.32 -14.78
C TRP A 416 9.54 -0.43 -15.77
N ASN A 417 10.21 0.25 -16.70
CA ASN A 417 11.25 -0.35 -17.56
C ASN A 417 12.56 -0.63 -16.81
N ASN A 418 12.73 -0.15 -15.59
CA ASN A 418 14.00 -0.17 -14.86
C ASN A 418 14.11 -1.30 -13.82
N GLY A 419 13.10 -2.16 -13.69
CA GLY A 419 13.12 -3.27 -12.73
C GLY A 419 11.93 -4.22 -12.86
N ILE A 420 11.90 -5.23 -11.99
CA ILE A 420 10.90 -6.30 -11.98
C ILE A 420 10.27 -6.39 -10.59
N ILE A 421 9.02 -6.85 -10.51
CA ILE A 421 8.23 -6.85 -9.26
C ILE A 421 8.84 -7.79 -8.20
N VAL A 422 9.37 -8.94 -8.62
CA VAL A 422 9.87 -9.98 -7.70
C VAL A 422 11.21 -9.64 -7.03
N GLU A 423 11.91 -8.62 -7.53
CA GLU A 423 13.19 -8.14 -7.01
C GLU A 423 13.12 -6.64 -6.64
N SER A 424 11.92 -6.13 -6.34
CA SER A 424 11.69 -4.72 -6.01
C SER A 424 11.74 -4.45 -4.50
N GLY A 425 12.77 -4.97 -3.82
CA GLY A 425 13.01 -4.73 -2.40
C GLY A 425 13.71 -3.39 -2.15
N VAL A 426 13.88 -3.02 -0.87
CA VAL A 426 14.38 -1.69 -0.44
C VAL A 426 15.65 -1.24 -1.17
N MET A 427 16.54 -2.18 -1.50
CA MET A 427 17.81 -1.90 -2.18
C MET A 427 17.65 -1.32 -3.60
N THR A 428 16.47 -1.44 -4.19
CA THR A 428 16.16 -0.81 -5.50
C THR A 428 15.86 0.69 -5.41
N GLY A 429 15.68 1.21 -4.19
CA GLY A 429 15.41 2.63 -3.89
C GLY A 429 13.96 2.99 -4.22
N ASP A 430 13.74 4.20 -4.73
CA ASP A 430 12.40 4.73 -5.08
C ASP A 430 11.60 3.82 -6.04
N LEU A 431 12.30 2.99 -6.83
CA LEU A 431 11.67 2.02 -7.73
C LEU A 431 10.88 0.93 -6.97
N SER A 432 11.24 0.63 -5.72
CA SER A 432 10.55 -0.36 -4.88
C SER A 432 9.08 0.01 -4.72
N ALA A 433 8.82 1.28 -4.35
CA ALA A 433 7.46 1.77 -4.15
C ALA A 433 6.69 1.85 -5.47
N ASP A 434 7.32 2.36 -6.54
CA ASP A 434 6.67 2.47 -7.85
C ASP A 434 6.29 1.09 -8.46
N LEU A 435 7.11 0.05 -8.23
CA LEU A 435 6.79 -1.31 -8.63
C LEU A 435 5.79 -1.98 -7.67
N GLY A 436 5.94 -1.79 -6.36
CA GLY A 436 5.07 -2.36 -5.32
C GLY A 436 3.65 -1.83 -5.42
N TYR A 437 3.45 -0.54 -5.17
CA TYR A 437 2.14 0.12 -5.20
C TYR A 437 1.57 0.23 -6.62
N GLY A 438 2.44 0.50 -7.61
CA GLY A 438 2.02 0.74 -8.98
C GLY A 438 1.86 -0.55 -9.80
N LYS A 439 2.98 -1.03 -10.38
CA LYS A 439 2.94 -2.14 -11.35
C LYS A 439 2.32 -3.41 -10.75
N GLY A 440 2.71 -3.78 -9.54
CA GLY A 440 2.27 -5.00 -8.87
C GLY A 440 0.76 -5.04 -8.65
N ALA A 441 0.14 -3.95 -8.20
CA ALA A 441 -1.31 -3.85 -8.04
C ALA A 441 -2.07 -4.00 -9.37
N VAL A 442 -1.56 -3.37 -10.44
CA VAL A 442 -2.14 -3.51 -11.78
C VAL A 442 -2.02 -4.95 -12.29
N VAL A 443 -0.87 -5.60 -12.08
CA VAL A 443 -0.66 -7.00 -12.46
C VAL A 443 -1.59 -7.93 -11.68
N LEU A 444 -1.81 -7.70 -10.38
CA LEU A 444 -2.79 -8.45 -9.60
C LEU A 444 -4.23 -8.28 -10.13
N GLN A 445 -4.60 -7.06 -10.55
CA GLN A 445 -5.91 -6.84 -11.19
C GLN A 445 -6.02 -7.60 -12.53
N MET A 446 -4.97 -7.64 -13.32
CA MET A 446 -4.95 -8.41 -14.56
C MET A 446 -5.02 -9.92 -14.30
N LEU A 447 -4.35 -10.39 -13.25
CA LEU A 447 -4.41 -11.78 -12.82
C LEU A 447 -5.84 -12.15 -12.35
N GLU A 448 -6.46 -11.31 -11.53
CA GLU A 448 -7.86 -11.46 -11.09
C GLU A 448 -8.82 -11.52 -12.29
N HIS A 449 -8.60 -10.68 -13.30
CA HIS A 449 -9.39 -10.71 -14.53
C HIS A 449 -9.22 -12.01 -15.33
N GLU A 450 -7.99 -12.52 -15.42
CA GLU A 450 -7.68 -13.78 -16.12
C GLU A 450 -8.23 -15.01 -15.39
N MET A 451 -8.04 -15.08 -14.08
CA MET A 451 -8.52 -16.19 -13.22
C MET A 451 -10.04 -16.19 -13.04
N GLY A 452 -10.64 -15.00 -13.03
CA GLY A 452 -11.95 -14.77 -12.43
C GLY A 452 -11.84 -14.55 -10.92
N THR A 453 -12.70 -13.67 -10.41
CA THR A 453 -12.66 -13.18 -9.03
C THR A 453 -12.72 -14.31 -8.00
N GLU A 454 -13.59 -15.29 -8.19
CA GLU A 454 -13.78 -16.38 -7.24
C GLU A 454 -12.54 -17.28 -7.13
N ALA A 455 -11.88 -17.57 -8.26
CA ALA A 455 -10.65 -18.36 -8.29
C ALA A 455 -9.46 -17.58 -7.69
N PHE A 456 -9.37 -16.28 -7.96
CA PHE A 456 -8.36 -15.41 -7.35
C PHE A 456 -8.51 -15.32 -5.82
N VAL A 457 -9.74 -15.13 -5.32
CA VAL A 457 -9.98 -15.12 -3.86
C VAL A 457 -9.64 -16.48 -3.25
N ALA A 458 -9.94 -17.58 -3.94
CA ALA A 458 -9.60 -18.92 -3.48
C ALA A 458 -8.08 -19.14 -3.40
N SER A 459 -7.29 -18.67 -4.37
CA SER A 459 -5.82 -18.77 -4.30
C SER A 459 -5.23 -17.95 -3.17
N VAL A 460 -5.74 -16.72 -2.94
CA VAL A 460 -5.32 -15.88 -1.81
C VAL A 460 -5.64 -16.55 -0.47
N ARG A 461 -6.85 -17.09 -0.29
CA ARG A 461 -7.23 -17.83 0.92
C ARG A 461 -6.32 -19.03 1.16
N ARG A 462 -5.96 -19.74 0.08
CA ARG A 462 -5.05 -20.88 0.13
C ARG A 462 -3.65 -20.45 0.58
N TRP A 463 -3.12 -19.36 0.05
CA TRP A 463 -1.83 -18.83 0.48
C TRP A 463 -1.84 -18.47 1.97
N LEU A 464 -2.85 -17.71 2.43
CA LEU A 464 -3.01 -17.30 3.83
C LEU A 464 -3.10 -18.47 4.81
N SER A 465 -3.68 -19.60 4.39
CA SER A 465 -3.85 -20.79 5.22
C SER A 465 -2.66 -21.75 5.18
N GLU A 466 -2.04 -21.93 4.01
CA GLU A 466 -0.92 -22.87 3.79
C GLU A 466 0.45 -22.28 4.15
N HIS A 467 0.62 -20.94 4.14
CA HIS A 467 1.91 -20.31 4.43
C HIS A 467 2.40 -20.59 5.86
N PRO A 468 3.65 -21.05 6.05
CA PRO A 468 4.21 -21.36 7.37
C PRO A 468 4.18 -20.16 8.31
N LYS A 469 3.62 -20.35 9.51
CA LYS A 469 3.58 -19.30 10.54
C LYS A 469 4.99 -18.97 11.04
N GLY A 470 5.25 -17.69 11.28
CA GLY A 470 6.56 -17.21 11.77
C GLY A 470 7.67 -17.24 10.72
N THR A 471 7.33 -17.36 9.44
CA THR A 471 8.26 -17.22 8.30
C THR A 471 7.78 -16.07 7.43
N PRO A 472 8.66 -15.18 6.95
CA PRO A 472 8.29 -14.19 5.94
C PRO A 472 7.71 -14.85 4.70
N GLY A 473 6.77 -14.19 4.03
CA GLY A 473 6.31 -14.58 2.70
C GLY A 473 7.01 -13.79 1.61
N GLU A 474 7.04 -14.36 0.41
CA GLU A 474 7.46 -13.71 -0.83
C GLU A 474 6.58 -14.14 -2.02
N TRP A 475 6.77 -13.48 -3.16
CA TRP A 475 6.02 -13.80 -4.40
C TRP A 475 6.10 -15.27 -4.81
N GLU A 476 7.25 -15.92 -4.61
CA GLU A 476 7.41 -17.34 -4.92
C GLU A 476 6.43 -18.24 -4.16
N ASP A 477 6.08 -17.88 -2.92
CA ASP A 477 5.11 -18.63 -2.11
C ASP A 477 3.70 -18.49 -2.67
N TYR A 478 3.33 -17.30 -3.16
CA TYR A 478 2.05 -17.08 -3.82
C TYR A 478 1.97 -17.82 -5.17
N PHE A 479 3.06 -17.80 -5.96
CA PHE A 479 3.12 -18.52 -7.23
C PHE A 479 2.96 -20.03 -7.05
N ALA A 480 3.52 -20.59 -5.98
CA ALA A 480 3.37 -22.00 -5.66
C ALA A 480 1.90 -22.43 -5.44
N VAL A 481 1.03 -21.53 -4.94
CA VAL A 481 -0.40 -21.84 -4.76
C VAL A 481 -1.27 -21.58 -5.99
N LEU A 482 -0.81 -20.73 -6.93
CA LEU A 482 -1.53 -20.42 -8.17
C LEU A 482 -1.59 -21.62 -9.12
N GLY A 483 -0.49 -22.36 -9.25
CA GLY A 483 -0.39 -23.51 -10.15
C GLY A 483 0.30 -23.21 -11.49
N PRO A 484 0.81 -24.26 -12.18
CA PRO A 484 1.64 -24.15 -13.38
C PRO A 484 0.92 -23.52 -14.59
N GLU A 485 -0.41 -23.51 -14.62
CA GLU A 485 -1.20 -22.89 -15.69
C GLU A 485 -1.01 -21.37 -15.78
N TYR A 486 -0.58 -20.71 -14.70
CA TYR A 486 -0.31 -19.28 -14.65
C TYR A 486 1.17 -18.93 -14.84
N GLU A 487 2.06 -19.90 -15.06
CA GLU A 487 3.51 -19.65 -15.17
C GLU A 487 3.84 -18.65 -16.29
N THR A 488 3.16 -18.76 -17.44
CA THR A 488 3.34 -17.78 -18.54
C THR A 488 2.94 -16.36 -18.12
N PHE A 489 1.89 -16.22 -17.32
CA PHE A 489 1.46 -14.93 -16.78
C PHE A 489 2.50 -14.38 -15.79
N ILE A 490 2.97 -15.23 -14.88
CA ILE A 490 3.98 -14.91 -13.87
C ILE A 490 5.27 -14.43 -14.54
N ASP A 491 5.80 -15.23 -15.46
CA ASP A 491 7.02 -14.93 -16.20
C ASP A 491 6.96 -13.58 -16.92
N GLN A 492 5.83 -13.27 -17.57
CA GLN A 492 5.77 -12.08 -18.39
C GLN A 492 5.46 -10.80 -17.60
N TRP A 493 4.67 -10.88 -16.53
CA TRP A 493 4.21 -9.69 -15.82
C TRP A 493 5.00 -9.39 -14.54
N PHE A 494 5.40 -10.42 -13.79
CA PHE A 494 6.15 -10.26 -12.55
C PHE A 494 7.67 -10.22 -12.78
N ARG A 495 8.18 -11.01 -13.72
CA ARG A 495 9.63 -11.21 -13.95
C ARG A 495 10.22 -10.43 -15.13
N ARG A 496 9.42 -9.65 -15.88
CA ARG A 496 9.92 -8.77 -16.95
C ARG A 496 9.73 -7.29 -16.62
N PRO A 497 10.68 -6.42 -17.00
CA PRO A 497 10.49 -4.98 -16.95
C PRO A 497 9.49 -4.52 -18.01
N GLY A 498 8.92 -3.33 -17.79
CA GLY A 498 8.03 -2.68 -18.74
C GLY A 498 6.65 -3.32 -18.82
N TRP A 499 6.02 -3.21 -19.98
CA TRP A 499 4.64 -3.63 -20.27
C TRP A 499 4.48 -3.99 -21.75
N ALA A 500 3.39 -4.67 -22.10
CA ALA A 500 3.10 -5.05 -23.48
C ALA A 500 2.81 -3.83 -24.37
N ARG A 501 3.37 -3.82 -25.59
CA ARG A 501 3.06 -2.83 -26.62
C ARG A 501 2.58 -3.56 -27.86
N PHE A 502 1.34 -3.31 -28.27
CA PHE A 502 0.73 -4.01 -29.39
C PHE A 502 -0.31 -3.15 -30.11
N ARG A 503 -0.64 -3.55 -31.33
CA ARG A 503 -1.72 -3.01 -32.16
C ARG A 503 -2.60 -4.14 -32.69
N ILE A 504 -3.88 -3.87 -32.90
CA ILE A 504 -4.80 -4.78 -33.57
C ILE A 504 -4.92 -4.36 -35.04
N GLY A 505 -4.90 -5.34 -35.96
CA GLY A 505 -4.90 -5.13 -37.40
C GLY A 505 -5.74 -6.15 -38.16
N ASN A 506 -5.97 -5.85 -39.44
CA ASN A 506 -6.63 -6.73 -40.44
C ASN A 506 -7.92 -7.40 -39.95
N VAL A 507 -8.73 -6.64 -39.20
CA VAL A 507 -9.99 -7.13 -38.64
C VAL A 507 -11.01 -7.32 -39.75
N ARG A 508 -11.61 -8.51 -39.83
CA ARG A 508 -12.60 -8.89 -40.84
C ARG A 508 -13.55 -9.95 -40.31
N TYR A 509 -14.77 -10.00 -40.86
CA TYR A 509 -15.74 -11.04 -40.57
C TYR A 509 -15.87 -12.00 -41.76
N GLU A 510 -15.52 -13.26 -41.56
CA GLU A 510 -15.51 -14.30 -42.61
C GLU A 510 -15.91 -15.65 -42.00
N ASP A 511 -16.78 -16.40 -42.69
CA ASP A 511 -17.21 -17.75 -42.29
C ASP A 511 -17.74 -17.85 -40.85
N GLY A 512 -18.55 -16.88 -40.43
CA GLY A 512 -19.12 -16.87 -39.07
C GLY A 512 -18.13 -16.46 -37.97
N HIS A 513 -16.95 -15.95 -38.34
CA HIS A 513 -15.89 -15.60 -37.41
C HIS A 513 -15.38 -14.19 -37.64
N LEU A 514 -15.22 -13.44 -36.56
CA LEU A 514 -14.43 -12.23 -36.54
C LEU A 514 -12.96 -12.61 -36.35
N LYS A 515 -12.11 -12.24 -37.31
CA LYS A 515 -10.69 -12.57 -37.35
C LYS A 515 -9.86 -11.30 -37.45
N GLY A 516 -8.62 -11.36 -36.99
CA GLY A 516 -7.64 -10.29 -37.18
C GLY A 516 -6.27 -10.72 -36.70
N ASP A 517 -5.33 -9.77 -36.72
CA ASP A 517 -4.00 -9.95 -36.14
C ASP A 517 -3.75 -8.99 -34.97
N VAL A 518 -2.81 -9.39 -34.12
CA VAL A 518 -2.15 -8.55 -33.14
C VAL A 518 -0.68 -8.46 -33.55
N THR A 519 -0.15 -7.25 -33.65
CA THR A 519 1.29 -7.02 -33.88
C THR A 519 1.90 -6.37 -32.64
N PHE A 520 2.93 -6.99 -32.07
CA PHE A 520 3.69 -6.50 -30.91
C PHE A 520 4.88 -5.64 -31.33
N THR A 521 5.16 -4.61 -30.55
CA THR A 521 6.40 -3.84 -30.65
C THR A 521 7.29 -4.18 -29.45
N GLY A 522 8.34 -4.96 -29.70
CA GLY A 522 9.20 -5.50 -28.64
C GLY A 522 8.81 -6.94 -28.28
N THR A 523 9.08 -7.35 -27.04
CA THR A 523 8.80 -8.71 -26.56
C THR A 523 7.29 -8.99 -26.56
N PRO A 524 6.81 -10.07 -27.21
CA PRO A 524 5.40 -10.43 -27.19
C PRO A 524 4.90 -10.87 -25.80
N TYR A 525 3.62 -10.61 -25.54
CA TYR A 525 2.90 -11.01 -24.33
C TYR A 525 1.67 -11.84 -24.70
N ARG A 526 1.36 -12.86 -23.91
CA ARG A 526 0.04 -13.50 -23.95
C ARG A 526 -0.93 -12.62 -23.17
N ILE A 527 -1.97 -12.12 -23.82
CA ILE A 527 -2.92 -11.17 -23.21
C ILE A 527 -4.33 -11.75 -23.28
N VAL A 528 -5.00 -11.84 -22.13
CA VAL A 528 -6.45 -12.08 -22.06
C VAL A 528 -7.15 -10.74 -22.06
N SER A 529 -8.06 -10.52 -23.01
CA SER A 529 -8.76 -9.26 -23.22
C SER A 529 -10.26 -9.50 -23.39
N ASP A 530 -11.07 -8.57 -22.89
CA ASP A 530 -12.48 -8.49 -23.27
C ASP A 530 -12.61 -7.78 -24.63
N LEU A 531 -13.41 -8.33 -25.52
CA LEU A 531 -13.79 -7.77 -26.81
C LEU A 531 -15.29 -7.44 -26.79
N LEU A 532 -15.62 -6.16 -26.88
CA LEU A 532 -17.01 -5.71 -27.03
C LEU A 532 -17.31 -5.51 -28.51
N VAL A 533 -18.31 -6.22 -29.03
CA VAL A 533 -18.80 -6.05 -30.40
C VAL A 533 -20.20 -5.49 -30.41
N GLU A 534 -20.49 -4.62 -31.38
CA GLU A 534 -21.80 -4.02 -31.61
C GLU A 534 -22.37 -4.55 -32.92
N THR A 535 -23.58 -5.10 -32.86
CA THR A 535 -24.33 -5.63 -34.01
C THR A 535 -25.01 -4.51 -34.81
N PRO A 536 -25.43 -4.75 -36.07
CA PRO A 536 -26.21 -3.78 -36.83
C PRO A 536 -27.50 -3.35 -36.14
N GLY A 537 -28.10 -4.24 -35.33
CA GLY A 537 -29.27 -3.95 -34.49
C GLY A 537 -28.97 -3.12 -33.23
N GLY A 538 -27.72 -2.71 -33.01
CA GLY A 538 -27.29 -1.92 -31.85
C GLY A 538 -27.07 -2.73 -30.56
N SER A 539 -27.27 -4.04 -30.59
CA SER A 539 -26.97 -4.92 -29.44
C SER A 539 -25.48 -5.05 -29.25
N ARG A 540 -25.03 -5.05 -27.99
CA ARG A 540 -23.61 -5.17 -27.61
C ARG A 540 -23.33 -6.47 -26.89
N ASN A 541 -22.30 -7.18 -27.31
CA ASN A 541 -21.88 -8.45 -26.72
C ASN A 541 -20.41 -8.40 -26.31
N LEU A 542 -20.11 -8.80 -25.07
CA LEU A 542 -18.76 -8.91 -24.55
C LEU A 542 -18.27 -10.36 -24.67
N VAL A 543 -17.12 -10.57 -25.31
CA VAL A 543 -16.51 -11.88 -25.51
C VAL A 543 -15.08 -11.86 -25.01
N ARG A 544 -14.63 -12.93 -24.36
CA ARG A 544 -13.23 -13.05 -23.93
C ARG A 544 -12.36 -13.59 -25.05
N VAL A 545 -11.24 -12.92 -25.32
CA VAL A 545 -10.28 -13.28 -26.37
C VAL A 545 -8.89 -13.39 -25.79
N THR A 546 -8.17 -14.44 -26.16
CA THR A 546 -6.75 -14.59 -25.83
C THR A 546 -5.91 -14.22 -27.04
N LEU A 547 -5.12 -13.15 -26.90
CA LEU A 547 -4.09 -12.74 -27.84
C LEU A 547 -2.82 -13.51 -27.48
N ASN A 548 -2.56 -14.62 -28.17
CA ASN A 548 -1.46 -15.53 -27.84
C ASN A 548 -0.38 -15.49 -28.91
N PRO A 549 0.85 -15.00 -28.65
CA PRO A 549 1.90 -14.97 -29.65
C PRO A 549 2.27 -16.40 -30.11
N THR A 550 2.23 -16.63 -31.44
CA THR A 550 2.60 -17.91 -32.03
C THR A 550 4.06 -17.85 -32.53
N GLY A 551 5.00 -18.41 -31.76
CA GLY A 551 6.41 -18.51 -32.15
C GLY A 551 7.26 -17.27 -31.84
N LYS A 552 8.36 -17.06 -32.60
CA LYS A 552 9.28 -15.91 -32.46
C LYS A 552 8.81 -14.65 -33.17
N GLU A 553 7.70 -14.71 -33.89
CA GLU A 553 7.24 -13.60 -34.72
C GLU A 553 6.47 -12.57 -33.88
N ALA A 554 6.63 -11.29 -34.23
CA ALA A 554 5.99 -10.16 -33.58
C ALA A 554 4.50 -10.04 -33.94
N THR A 555 3.88 -11.06 -34.53
CA THR A 555 2.49 -11.06 -34.98
C THR A 555 1.79 -12.35 -34.59
N SER A 556 0.52 -12.27 -34.21
CA SER A 556 -0.35 -13.43 -34.03
C SER A 556 -1.74 -13.17 -34.55
N GLU A 557 -2.39 -14.22 -35.03
CA GLU A 557 -3.81 -14.19 -35.40
C GLU A 557 -4.71 -14.46 -34.19
N TRP A 558 -5.93 -13.95 -34.24
CA TRP A 558 -7.02 -14.26 -33.32
C TRP A 558 -8.32 -14.47 -34.11
N SER A 559 -9.21 -15.28 -33.56
CA SER A 559 -10.50 -15.61 -34.19
C SER A 559 -11.56 -15.85 -33.13
N VAL A 560 -12.74 -15.26 -33.31
CA VAL A 560 -13.89 -15.38 -32.42
C VAL A 560 -15.12 -15.72 -33.23
N ALA A 561 -15.82 -16.79 -32.85
CA ALA A 561 -17.10 -17.12 -33.47
C ALA A 561 -18.17 -16.09 -33.06
N LEU A 562 -18.85 -15.49 -34.04
CA LEU A 562 -19.98 -14.57 -33.81
C LEU A 562 -21.16 -14.98 -34.68
N SER A 563 -22.37 -14.88 -34.13
CA SER A 563 -23.61 -15.25 -34.82
C SER A 563 -23.94 -14.37 -36.02
N GLU A 564 -23.42 -13.14 -36.06
CA GLU A 564 -23.60 -12.17 -37.14
C GLU A 564 -22.39 -11.24 -37.26
N GLU A 565 -22.29 -10.53 -38.38
CA GLU A 565 -21.25 -9.54 -38.64
C GLU A 565 -21.45 -8.29 -37.77
N PRO A 566 -20.46 -7.87 -36.96
CA PRO A 566 -20.58 -6.64 -36.16
C PRO A 566 -20.30 -5.40 -37.00
N VAL A 567 -20.89 -4.25 -36.65
CA VAL A 567 -20.59 -2.96 -37.31
C VAL A 567 -19.34 -2.28 -36.74
N ARG A 568 -19.01 -2.58 -35.47
CA ARG A 568 -17.80 -2.10 -34.80
C ARG A 568 -17.50 -2.96 -33.59
N GLY A 569 -16.29 -2.84 -33.07
CA GLY A 569 -15.92 -3.42 -31.78
C GLY A 569 -14.70 -2.76 -31.17
N ALA A 570 -14.41 -3.11 -29.92
CA ALA A 570 -13.25 -2.63 -29.20
C ALA A 570 -12.69 -3.70 -28.26
N PHE A 571 -11.37 -3.86 -28.29
CA PHE A 571 -10.63 -4.65 -27.30
C PHE A 571 -10.37 -3.81 -26.05
N ASP A 572 -10.46 -4.47 -24.90
CA ASP A 572 -10.34 -3.88 -23.57
C ASP A 572 -11.18 -2.61 -23.36
N PRO A 573 -12.50 -2.68 -23.61
CA PRO A 573 -13.40 -1.51 -23.61
C PRO A 573 -13.51 -0.83 -22.23
N TYR A 574 -13.16 -1.53 -21.15
CA TYR A 574 -13.19 -1.03 -19.78
C TYR A 574 -11.81 -0.82 -19.18
N GLU A 575 -10.76 -0.86 -20.01
CA GLU A 575 -9.38 -0.51 -19.66
C GLU A 575 -8.83 -1.34 -18.48
N ARG A 576 -8.85 -2.67 -18.60
CA ARG A 576 -8.30 -3.63 -17.63
C ARG A 576 -6.85 -4.02 -17.92
N ILE A 577 -6.37 -3.82 -19.14
CA ILE A 577 -5.04 -4.23 -19.60
C ILE A 577 -4.04 -3.08 -19.46
N MET A 578 -2.87 -3.40 -18.91
CA MET A 578 -1.74 -2.48 -18.81
C MET A 578 -1.20 -2.09 -20.18
N MET A 579 -1.47 -0.84 -20.58
CA MET A 579 -0.95 -0.27 -21.82
C MET A 579 -1.01 1.26 -21.80
N MET A 580 -0.17 1.88 -22.62
CA MET A 580 -0.31 3.31 -22.93
C MET A 580 -1.55 3.51 -23.80
N ARG A 581 -2.36 4.53 -23.49
CA ARG A 581 -3.55 4.90 -24.28
C ARG A 581 -3.55 6.40 -24.56
N SER A 582 -4.26 6.81 -25.60
CA SER A 582 -4.57 8.22 -25.83
C SER A 582 -5.41 8.80 -24.69
N ALA A 583 -5.19 10.09 -24.41
CA ALA A 583 -5.82 10.81 -23.31
C ALA A 583 -7.35 11.02 -23.47
N THR A 584 -7.88 10.80 -24.67
CA THR A 584 -9.30 10.88 -24.98
C THR A 584 -9.96 9.55 -24.65
N GLY A 585 -10.87 9.52 -23.69
CA GLY A 585 -11.70 8.37 -23.33
C GLY A 585 -13.16 8.78 -23.12
N PRO A 586 -14.05 7.83 -22.79
CA PRO A 586 -15.44 8.14 -22.48
C PRO A 586 -15.56 9.18 -21.37
N ALA A 587 -16.69 9.91 -21.34
CA ALA A 587 -16.93 10.92 -20.31
C ALA A 587 -17.17 10.24 -18.95
N GLN A 588 -16.55 10.76 -17.90
CA GLN A 588 -16.56 10.18 -16.54
C GLN A 588 -16.88 11.26 -15.52
N LEU A 589 -17.79 10.96 -14.58
CA LEU A 589 -18.25 11.92 -13.57
C LEU A 589 -17.10 12.46 -12.72
N SER A 590 -16.23 11.56 -12.25
CA SER A 590 -15.04 11.90 -11.45
C SER A 590 -14.12 12.92 -12.12
N ARG A 591 -14.07 12.95 -13.46
CA ARG A 591 -13.31 13.94 -14.22
C ARG A 591 -14.09 15.23 -14.43
N GLU A 592 -15.36 15.13 -14.83
CA GLU A 592 -16.14 16.28 -15.27
C GLU A 592 -16.61 17.18 -14.11
N LEU A 593 -16.88 16.60 -12.94
CA LEU A 593 -17.30 17.34 -11.74
C LEU A 593 -16.26 18.39 -11.29
N GLY A 594 -14.98 18.01 -11.25
CA GLY A 594 -13.88 18.92 -10.87
C GLY A 594 -13.43 19.85 -12.01
N ARG A 595 -13.67 19.46 -13.28
CA ARG A 595 -13.21 20.21 -14.46
C ARG A 595 -14.15 21.35 -14.86
N LEU A 596 -15.46 21.11 -14.80
CA LEU A 596 -16.46 22.05 -15.30
C LEU A 596 -16.82 23.12 -14.24
N GLN A 597 -17.31 24.27 -14.70
CA GLN A 597 -17.85 25.28 -13.79
C GLN A 597 -19.18 24.78 -13.22
N ALA A 598 -19.32 24.79 -11.90
CA ALA A 598 -20.56 24.45 -11.20
C ALA A 598 -21.45 25.69 -11.02
N VAL A 599 -22.73 25.51 -11.33
CA VAL A 599 -23.82 26.47 -11.10
C VAL A 599 -24.75 25.84 -10.08
N VAL A 600 -24.84 26.47 -8.90
CA VAL A 600 -25.50 25.91 -7.72
C VAL A 600 -26.69 26.77 -7.36
N HIS A 601 -27.87 26.15 -7.24
CA HIS A 601 -29.04 26.83 -6.71
C HIS A 601 -28.84 27.14 -5.21
N PRO A 602 -29.27 28.30 -4.68
CA PRO A 602 -29.12 28.64 -3.25
C PRO A 602 -29.63 27.55 -2.30
N ASP A 603 -30.78 26.94 -2.61
CA ASP A 603 -31.38 25.88 -1.78
C ASP A 603 -30.61 24.54 -1.83
N ALA A 604 -29.72 24.38 -2.80
CA ALA A 604 -28.89 23.19 -3.00
C ALA A 604 -27.43 23.43 -2.61
N GLN A 605 -27.10 24.52 -1.91
CA GLN A 605 -25.71 24.87 -1.60
C GLN A 605 -24.98 23.78 -0.81
N ALA A 606 -25.68 23.07 0.08
CA ALA A 606 -25.11 21.96 0.85
C ALA A 606 -24.74 20.75 -0.03
N TRP A 607 -25.40 20.58 -1.18
CA TRP A 607 -25.17 19.47 -2.12
C TRP A 607 -23.84 19.61 -2.87
N ALA A 608 -23.26 20.82 -2.87
CA ALA A 608 -21.93 21.04 -3.43
C ALA A 608 -20.84 20.22 -2.71
N ASN A 609 -21.06 19.81 -1.46
CA ASN A 609 -20.14 18.95 -0.71
C ASN A 609 -20.24 17.46 -1.10
N SER A 610 -21.23 17.08 -1.91
CA SER A 610 -21.41 15.70 -2.38
C SER A 610 -20.44 15.32 -3.51
N ALA A 611 -19.63 16.24 -4.00
CA ALA A 611 -18.66 16.02 -5.06
C ALA A 611 -17.48 17.00 -4.97
N ASP A 612 -16.34 16.63 -5.54
CA ASP A 612 -15.25 17.58 -5.78
C ASP A 612 -15.61 18.44 -7.00
N LEU A 613 -16.11 19.64 -6.74
CA LEU A 613 -16.59 20.56 -7.75
C LEU A 613 -15.50 21.54 -8.17
N GLY A 614 -15.46 21.84 -9.47
CA GLY A 614 -14.66 22.94 -10.00
C GLY A 614 -15.13 24.31 -9.52
N ARG A 615 -14.79 25.36 -10.28
CA ARG A 615 -15.19 26.73 -9.95
C ARG A 615 -16.71 26.82 -9.78
N THR A 616 -17.15 27.26 -8.62
CA THR A 616 -18.58 27.31 -8.26
C THR A 616 -19.16 28.72 -8.37
N THR A 617 -20.41 28.82 -8.80
CA THR A 617 -21.21 30.06 -8.82
C THR A 617 -22.60 29.75 -8.27
N VAL A 618 -23.06 30.53 -7.29
CA VAL A 618 -24.38 30.36 -6.67
C VAL A 618 -25.36 31.36 -7.26
N THR A 619 -26.52 30.90 -7.75
CA THR A 619 -27.53 31.75 -8.37
C THR A 619 -28.92 31.09 -8.35
N PRO A 620 -30.02 31.83 -8.09
CA PRO A 620 -31.36 31.30 -8.19
C PRO A 620 -31.77 31.03 -9.65
N ASP A 621 -31.15 31.72 -10.61
CA ASP A 621 -31.51 31.61 -12.02
C ASP A 621 -30.87 30.39 -12.67
N PHE A 622 -31.66 29.63 -13.43
CA PHE A 622 -31.14 28.58 -14.30
C PHE A 622 -30.24 29.21 -15.37
N PRO A 623 -29.03 28.66 -15.62
CA PRO A 623 -28.10 29.28 -16.56
C PRO A 623 -28.66 29.30 -17.98
N ALA A 624 -28.60 30.46 -18.65
CA ALA A 624 -29.06 30.63 -20.02
C ALA A 624 -28.35 29.67 -21.01
N ASN A 625 -27.10 29.29 -20.71
CA ASN A 625 -26.39 28.24 -21.41
C ASN A 625 -25.90 27.17 -20.40
N PRO A 626 -26.55 26.00 -20.31
CA PRO A 626 -26.15 24.92 -19.43
C PRO A 626 -24.99 24.06 -19.99
N ALA A 627 -24.60 24.22 -21.26
CA ALA A 627 -23.51 23.46 -21.86
C ALA A 627 -22.17 23.73 -21.14
N ASN A 628 -21.36 22.67 -20.95
CA ASN A 628 -20.10 22.71 -20.22
C ASN A 628 -20.24 23.27 -18.78
N ARG A 629 -21.29 22.82 -18.08
CA ARG A 629 -21.55 23.17 -16.67
C ARG A 629 -21.90 21.93 -15.85
N VAL A 630 -21.63 22.03 -14.55
CA VAL A 630 -22.28 21.20 -13.53
C VAL A 630 -23.49 21.98 -13.00
N LEU A 631 -24.67 21.38 -13.03
CA LEU A 631 -25.91 21.94 -12.49
C LEU A 631 -26.21 21.25 -11.17
N VAL A 632 -26.15 22.01 -10.08
CA VAL A 632 -26.43 21.52 -8.72
C VAL A 632 -27.74 22.12 -8.25
N GLY A 633 -28.81 21.34 -8.26
CA GLY A 633 -30.15 21.86 -7.99
C GLY A 633 -31.24 20.79 -8.10
N HIS A 634 -32.47 21.18 -7.74
CA HIS A 634 -33.64 20.31 -7.78
C HIS A 634 -34.66 20.82 -8.82
N PRO A 635 -35.40 19.94 -9.52
CA PRO A 635 -36.40 20.34 -10.51
C PRO A 635 -37.53 21.21 -9.96
N ASP A 636 -37.79 21.21 -8.65
CA ASP A 636 -38.77 22.11 -8.04
C ASP A 636 -38.38 23.59 -8.16
N GLN A 637 -37.07 23.90 -8.09
CA GLN A 637 -36.58 25.27 -8.29
C GLN A 637 -36.15 25.51 -9.74
N TRP A 638 -35.62 24.49 -10.41
CA TRP A 638 -35.20 24.52 -11.81
C TRP A 638 -35.95 23.48 -12.67
N PRO A 639 -37.21 23.73 -13.07
CA PRO A 639 -38.00 22.79 -13.89
C PRO A 639 -37.32 22.39 -15.20
N GLN A 640 -36.41 23.22 -15.72
CA GLN A 640 -35.58 22.94 -16.89
C GLN A 640 -34.68 21.70 -16.72
N MET A 641 -34.43 21.23 -15.50
CA MET A 641 -33.69 20.00 -15.24
C MET A 641 -34.48 18.73 -15.57
N LEU A 642 -35.82 18.75 -15.57
CA LEU A 642 -36.65 17.56 -15.83
C LEU A 642 -36.31 16.84 -17.16
N PRO A 643 -36.30 17.51 -18.33
CA PRO A 643 -35.94 16.85 -19.58
C PRO A 643 -34.48 16.35 -19.61
N LEU A 644 -33.57 16.99 -18.87
CA LEU A 644 -32.19 16.54 -18.73
C LEU A 644 -32.08 15.27 -17.87
N LEU A 645 -32.88 15.18 -16.80
CA LEU A 645 -32.98 13.99 -15.96
C LEU A 645 -33.61 12.83 -16.75
N GLU A 646 -34.64 13.08 -17.56
CA GLU A 646 -35.23 12.08 -18.44
C GLU A 646 -34.22 11.53 -19.46
N GLN A 647 -33.34 12.38 -20.01
CA GLN A 647 -32.24 11.95 -20.88
C GLN A 647 -31.27 10.99 -20.17
N ALA A 648 -31.06 11.18 -18.85
CA ALA A 648 -30.27 10.27 -18.02
C ALA A 648 -31.04 9.01 -17.57
N GLY A 649 -32.33 8.89 -17.92
CA GLY A 649 -33.20 7.82 -17.41
C GLY A 649 -33.54 7.95 -15.93
N MET A 650 -33.44 9.17 -15.37
CA MET A 650 -33.76 9.48 -13.99
C MET A 650 -35.16 10.09 -13.86
N THR A 651 -35.87 9.71 -12.81
CA THR A 651 -37.17 10.33 -12.46
C THR A 651 -37.12 10.85 -11.03
N VAL A 652 -37.65 12.04 -10.80
CA VAL A 652 -37.70 12.70 -9.47
C VAL A 652 -39.15 12.92 -9.05
N ASN A 653 -39.49 12.54 -7.82
CA ASN A 653 -40.80 12.78 -7.20
C ASN A 653 -40.61 13.22 -5.74
N GLY A 654 -40.76 14.51 -5.47
CA GLY A 654 -40.28 15.12 -4.23
C GLY A 654 -38.79 14.81 -4.04
N ASN A 655 -38.39 14.40 -2.84
CA ASN A 655 -36.99 14.05 -2.57
C ASN A 655 -36.57 12.68 -3.13
N ASN A 656 -37.46 11.90 -3.73
CA ASN A 656 -37.12 10.57 -4.23
C ASN A 656 -36.63 10.65 -5.67
N LEU A 657 -35.38 10.25 -5.91
CA LEU A 657 -34.83 10.06 -7.25
C LEU A 657 -34.72 8.57 -7.56
N THR A 658 -35.21 8.15 -8.72
CA THR A 658 -35.15 6.75 -9.17
C THR A 658 -34.38 6.61 -10.47
N TYR A 659 -33.50 5.60 -10.54
CA TYR A 659 -32.78 5.19 -11.74
C TYR A 659 -32.65 3.66 -11.76
N ASN A 660 -33.03 3.04 -12.88
CA ASN A 660 -32.87 1.61 -13.13
C ASN A 660 -33.33 0.69 -11.97
N GLY A 661 -34.50 1.02 -11.38
CA GLY A 661 -35.12 0.28 -10.28
C GLY A 661 -34.62 0.64 -8.87
N THR A 662 -33.59 1.47 -8.74
CA THR A 662 -33.06 1.94 -7.46
C THR A 662 -33.56 3.34 -7.15
N THR A 663 -34.10 3.53 -5.94
CA THR A 663 -34.57 4.84 -5.44
C THR A 663 -33.71 5.30 -4.28
N ILE A 664 -33.32 6.58 -4.28
CA ILE A 664 -32.65 7.26 -3.17
C ILE A 664 -33.46 8.47 -2.70
N ASP A 665 -33.32 8.81 -1.41
CA ASP A 665 -33.77 10.07 -0.84
C ASP A 665 -32.64 11.11 -0.97
N LEU A 666 -32.88 12.19 -1.73
CA LEU A 666 -31.91 13.26 -2.00
C LEU A 666 -31.49 14.03 -0.73
N THR A 667 -32.15 13.85 0.40
CA THR A 667 -31.70 14.40 1.69
C THR A 667 -30.61 13.56 2.35
N LYS A 668 -30.43 12.30 1.93
CA LYS A 668 -29.51 11.30 2.49
C LYS A 668 -28.91 10.42 1.39
N GLY A 669 -28.61 11.01 0.24
CA GLY A 669 -28.17 10.31 -0.94
C GLY A 669 -27.88 11.30 -2.06
N GLY A 670 -27.04 10.89 -3.00
CA GLY A 670 -26.62 11.72 -4.11
C GLY A 670 -26.79 11.01 -5.44
N ALA A 671 -27.07 11.77 -6.49
CA ALA A 671 -27.05 11.29 -7.86
C ALA A 671 -26.28 12.27 -8.74
N ALA A 672 -25.53 11.74 -9.71
CA ALA A 672 -24.97 12.52 -10.78
C ALA A 672 -25.06 11.82 -12.13
N ALA A 673 -25.17 12.61 -13.19
CA ALA A 673 -25.25 12.11 -14.56
C ALA A 673 -24.63 13.10 -15.54
N ILE A 674 -23.94 12.58 -16.56
CA ILE A 674 -23.50 13.36 -17.72
C ILE A 674 -24.48 13.17 -18.86
N VAL A 675 -25.12 14.26 -19.26
CA VAL A 675 -26.04 14.32 -20.40
C VAL A 675 -25.49 15.26 -21.48
N ALA A 676 -26.12 15.28 -22.65
CA ALA A 676 -25.65 16.07 -23.79
C ALA A 676 -26.61 17.23 -24.08
N ALA A 677 -26.05 18.44 -24.18
CA ALA A 677 -26.74 19.59 -24.74
C ALA A 677 -27.08 19.36 -26.23
N PRO A 678 -27.97 20.18 -26.83
CA PRO A 678 -28.30 20.06 -28.26
C PRO A 678 -27.11 20.18 -29.21
N ASP A 679 -26.04 20.87 -28.81
CA ASP A 679 -24.78 21.03 -29.55
C ASP A 679 -23.76 19.92 -29.26
N GLY A 680 -24.13 18.90 -28.47
CA GLY A 680 -23.30 17.75 -28.10
C GLY A 680 -22.36 17.99 -26.92
N GLN A 681 -22.30 19.20 -26.37
CA GLN A 681 -21.46 19.51 -25.21
C GLN A 681 -22.01 18.86 -23.92
N PRO A 682 -21.15 18.46 -22.97
CA PRO A 682 -21.60 17.80 -21.76
C PRO A 682 -22.32 18.79 -20.82
N ILE A 683 -23.37 18.30 -20.16
CA ILE A 683 -23.99 18.91 -19.00
C ILE A 683 -23.92 17.86 -17.88
N VAL A 684 -23.37 18.23 -16.73
CA VAL A 684 -23.36 17.35 -15.55
C VAL A 684 -24.48 17.77 -14.64
N LEU A 685 -25.32 16.82 -14.23
CA LEU A 685 -26.35 17.02 -13.22
C LEU A 685 -25.82 16.50 -11.89
N LEU A 686 -26.03 17.23 -10.80
CA LEU A 686 -25.74 16.80 -9.43
C LEU A 686 -26.96 17.11 -8.55
N LEU A 687 -27.48 16.08 -7.90
CA LEU A 687 -28.64 16.16 -7.02
C LEU A 687 -28.35 15.45 -5.71
N GLY A 688 -28.85 16.01 -4.61
CA GLY A 688 -28.85 15.41 -3.30
C GLY A 688 -27.58 15.61 -2.47
N GLN A 689 -27.74 15.35 -1.18
CA GLN A 689 -26.71 15.54 -0.16
C GLN A 689 -26.18 14.20 0.34
N THR A 690 -24.87 14.03 0.26
CA THR A 690 -24.14 12.95 0.94
C THR A 690 -23.28 13.51 2.07
N ARG A 691 -22.89 12.64 3.01
CA ARG A 691 -21.98 12.97 4.12
C ARG A 691 -20.53 13.05 3.69
N ARG A 692 -20.17 12.34 2.61
CA ARG A 692 -18.85 12.33 1.95
C ARG A 692 -19.03 12.42 0.43
N PRO A 693 -18.04 12.92 -0.33
CA PRO A 693 -18.14 12.97 -1.79
C PRO A 693 -18.49 11.61 -2.40
N MET A 694 -19.31 11.63 -3.45
CA MET A 694 -19.73 10.42 -4.15
C MET A 694 -18.54 9.71 -4.80
N LYS A 695 -18.39 8.41 -4.51
CA LYS A 695 -17.46 7.52 -5.20
C LYS A 695 -18.12 7.05 -6.49
N THR A 696 -17.77 7.70 -7.61
CA THR A 696 -18.38 7.42 -8.93
C THR A 696 -17.52 6.56 -9.85
N GLY A 697 -16.23 6.42 -9.55
CA GLY A 697 -15.27 5.72 -10.41
C GLY A 697 -15.26 6.29 -11.84
N LYS A 698 -15.30 5.40 -12.83
CA LYS A 698 -15.40 5.72 -14.26
C LYS A 698 -16.85 5.89 -14.75
N ALA A 699 -17.83 5.93 -13.85
CA ALA A 699 -19.23 5.98 -14.25
C ALA A 699 -19.59 7.34 -14.89
N ARG A 700 -20.48 7.28 -15.88
CA ARG A 700 -21.17 8.42 -16.49
C ARG A 700 -22.43 8.81 -15.74
N ILE A 701 -23.07 7.82 -15.11
CA ILE A 701 -24.25 7.97 -14.25
C ILE A 701 -23.97 7.24 -12.95
N ALA A 702 -24.28 7.85 -11.80
CA ALA A 702 -24.12 7.21 -10.50
C ALA A 702 -25.21 7.68 -9.52
N LEU A 703 -25.80 6.74 -8.80
CA LEU A 703 -26.58 6.95 -7.57
C LEU A 703 -25.75 6.44 -6.41
N CYS A 704 -25.65 7.21 -5.35
CA CYS A 704 -24.90 6.88 -4.15
C CYS A 704 -25.77 6.98 -2.90
N ASN A 705 -25.45 6.19 -1.88
CA ASN A 705 -26.10 6.28 -0.57
C ASN A 705 -25.61 7.51 0.22
N GLU A 706 -26.06 7.67 1.46
CA GLU A 706 -25.70 8.79 2.33
C GLU A 706 -24.19 8.94 2.57
N TYR A 707 -23.44 7.84 2.45
CA TYR A 707 -21.99 7.79 2.66
C TYR A 707 -21.19 8.01 1.37
N GLY A 708 -21.87 8.23 0.24
CA GLY A 708 -21.22 8.38 -1.06
C GLY A 708 -20.85 7.05 -1.74
N PHE A 709 -21.26 5.89 -1.20
CA PHE A 709 -21.02 4.60 -1.84
C PHE A 709 -21.95 4.37 -3.03
N PHE A 710 -21.38 3.89 -4.14
CA PHE A 710 -22.10 3.59 -5.38
C PHE A 710 -23.17 2.52 -5.20
N LEU A 711 -24.40 2.83 -5.59
CA LEU A 711 -25.55 1.92 -5.55
C LEU A 711 -25.94 1.42 -6.95
N ARG A 712 -25.96 2.33 -7.92
CA ARG A 712 -26.45 2.07 -9.29
C ARG A 712 -25.80 3.06 -10.25
N GLY A 713 -25.60 2.68 -11.50
CA GLY A 713 -25.05 3.60 -12.50
C GLY A 713 -24.75 2.95 -13.85
N LEU A 714 -23.99 3.69 -14.66
CA LEU A 714 -23.60 3.29 -16.01
C LEU A 714 -22.18 3.74 -16.29
N THR A 715 -21.31 2.82 -16.70
CA THR A 715 -19.97 3.12 -17.22
C THR A 715 -19.96 2.91 -18.73
N GLU A 716 -19.53 3.92 -19.48
CA GLU A 716 -19.45 3.82 -20.93
C GLU A 716 -18.19 3.05 -21.37
N PRO A 717 -18.32 2.09 -22.30
CA PRO A 717 -17.17 1.42 -22.88
C PRO A 717 -16.42 2.37 -23.82
N ARG A 718 -15.09 2.24 -23.86
CA ARG A 718 -14.24 2.86 -24.87
C ARG A 718 -14.44 2.14 -26.20
N MET A 719 -15.17 2.78 -27.12
CA MET A 719 -15.48 2.26 -28.47
C MET A 719 -14.70 2.97 -29.59
N GLU A 720 -13.69 3.77 -29.23
CA GLU A 720 -12.84 4.53 -30.14
C GLU A 720 -11.38 4.50 -29.65
N GLY A 721 -10.43 4.69 -30.56
CA GLY A 721 -9.00 4.70 -30.26
C GLY A 721 -8.25 3.47 -30.77
N GLU A 722 -7.12 3.16 -30.13
CA GLU A 722 -6.06 2.25 -30.62
C GLU A 722 -6.51 0.78 -30.71
N LEU A 723 -7.53 0.42 -29.95
CA LEU A 723 -8.06 -0.94 -29.85
C LEU A 723 -9.47 -1.08 -30.43
N ALA A 724 -10.00 -0.01 -31.04
CA ALA A 724 -11.30 -0.02 -31.67
C ALA A 724 -11.19 -0.26 -33.19
N PHE A 725 -12.20 -0.92 -33.76
CA PHE A 725 -12.31 -1.15 -35.19
C PHE A 725 -13.74 -0.96 -35.67
N ARG A 726 -13.88 -0.77 -36.99
CA ARG A 726 -15.16 -0.76 -37.71
C ARG A 726 -15.02 -1.71 -38.89
N LEU A 727 -16.12 -2.38 -39.24
CA LEU A 727 -16.22 -3.24 -40.41
C LEU A 727 -16.98 -2.53 -41.52
#